data_AF-H6LFD7-F1
#
_entry.id   AF-H6LFD7-F1
#
_cell.length_a   1.000
_cell.length_b   1.000
_cell.length_c   1.000
_cell.angle_alpha   90.00
_cell.angle_beta   90.00
_cell.angle_gamma   90.00
#
_symmetry.space_group_name_H-M   'P 1'
#
loop_
_entity.id
_entity.type
_entity.pdbx_description
1 polymer ?
#
loop_
_entity_poly.entity_id
_entity_poly.type
_entity_poly.pdbx_seq_one_letter_code
_entity_poly.pdbx_strand_id
1 'polypeptide(L)'
;MRKSYIVILMTILLMGTVLTANVFAAAKDDQTNGAKAAIGLSTISASQSVDVTYHTHVQNQGWEPIWVTDGAAAGTVGQSLRLEGIEIKLNGDLPEGAKIEYRTHVQNQGWEKYWICDGYASGSQGMGLRLEGIQIRLVNMPEYSVQYRTHVQNQGWEKSWAKDGETSGTEGQGLRLEGIQIRIVREDADLSAYKKVLATAKSCVKVDYSTYSWNVLQTAIADNVVTVSNTQEEVDAATQAIQAAYDGLETEAQAMVYDQAGTFGPNSGVEIINKDVMVKADGVILQNFHIKGNLIITEEVGQGNVTLNNITVDGETYVRGGGQNSIHINGGDYKNIIVQETSSGKVRIVATNAKGLAVIIAEDANGEDLILEGHFESVQVNAPQMNISTQGTTVIDKMVIAKDAAGSSVNLDQNSRIEKMVLNGKTAVKGQGRIVHADVNADHITYEKAPDNQTIGGNVKVPPTAPPVSVTGITVSSVNDETTLEKGSTLQMNAIVTPEDATNNKVIWSVANGTGMASISSTGLLTAVKVGTVTVKATARDGSEKNGTKLITITEIQAGTIATTSTITAGAVNPIITITLTNDTFTSKVTAIGNWDNAMGATGLSIAAITKDSNQQVTIKMTGTSKSGIIKLSAKAAALTKGLASNTLSIEGASVLVTNIMVTTPGNVTTVDRGKTLQMAVAVLPATATNKNITWSVITGTGTATIDSSGILVPTTAGSITVKATAQDGSEKYGTITITIQEPVTTTIATASHIANGETNPGIVVTLMNDTFTASADSLSNWDIKSGETGLTVDAASKTSGSQVTFYTKGTAKFGELTLKAKAGALTKGLASNVLSIKIAGISDFAETEKTDKTVSFSWTAATGATTVKLQQSLKGANSWTDSNTEVLSGISTHATVTELSPATAYDFRLVVVGGTYSGFSNVLENIITKETVIVRSDNDVLQDAGNTGGTALDYNFVGATKVLKIDAKNKNLPYYPKSGSTPPSDENWLGLLIPVPMGVDTTKVTATMNTNNCSDLFLADGNYIEYIPVKGADLTDGKATYTWTINWGSGYAPETITINLINVAGLETLADTYITQVIKTNELSKSGGAYATSFTWRSSKGVGKQNVTTSGSYNYYEDGAYLRFQIGKVETDGSVTVMKFSDVLETGSAENDTVGGMTLQTGTGTVCDMDGSSRERADWGLSGYEGYKTNLPNDGNYLFYGLIQNATVGTKTVGFASGDERSVNLTLTPKTGLVAGSYRLIIETVHQGFENDGNSNSIAYDFTV
;
A
#
# COMPACT_ATOMS: atom_id res chain seq x y z
N MET A 1 -67.46 -5.44 24.07
CA MET A 1 -68.43 -6.28 24.81
C MET A 1 -68.25 -7.71 24.32
N ARG A 2 -68.15 -8.78 25.12
CA ARG A 2 -68.10 -9.07 26.59
C ARG A 2 -67.24 -10.36 26.73
N LYS A 3 -66.57 -10.75 27.80
CA LYS A 3 -66.32 -10.36 29.23
C LYS A 3 -64.82 -10.74 29.51
N SER A 4 -64.20 -10.79 30.69
CA SER A 4 -64.11 -10.04 31.98
C SER A 4 -63.63 -11.06 33.04
N TYR A 5 -62.69 -10.79 33.95
CA TYR A 5 -62.24 -9.53 34.56
C TYR A 5 -60.68 -9.45 34.56
N ILE A 6 -59.98 -8.32 34.30
CA ILE A 6 -59.99 -6.96 34.91
C ILE A 6 -59.29 -7.00 36.29
N VAL A 7 -58.27 -6.18 36.63
CA VAL A 7 -58.12 -4.70 36.51
C VAL A 7 -56.66 -4.19 36.28
N ILE A 8 -56.54 -3.03 35.59
CA ILE A 8 -55.72 -1.78 35.82
C ILE A 8 -54.44 -1.82 36.72
N LEU A 9 -53.34 -1.06 36.51
CA LEU A 9 -52.73 -0.27 35.38
C LEU A 9 -51.43 0.44 35.90
N MET A 10 -50.46 0.82 35.02
CA MET A 10 -49.31 1.77 35.27
C MET A 10 -48.25 1.30 36.32
N THR A 11 -46.98 1.77 36.41
CA THR A 11 -46.14 2.76 35.67
C THR A 11 -44.63 2.49 35.88
N ILE A 12 -43.79 2.77 34.85
CA ILE A 12 -42.45 3.45 34.87
C ILE A 12 -41.30 2.97 35.81
N LEU A 13 -40.19 2.55 35.16
CA LEU A 13 -38.75 2.85 35.41
C LEU A 13 -38.15 2.91 36.84
N LEU A 14 -37.19 2.00 37.15
CA LEU A 14 -35.88 2.39 37.71
C LEU A 14 -34.78 1.30 37.48
N MET A 15 -33.52 1.68 37.68
CA MET A 15 -32.28 0.91 37.43
C MET A 15 -31.84 0.06 38.65
N GLY A 16 -30.89 -0.86 38.44
CA GLY A 16 -29.85 -1.12 39.46
C GLY A 16 -29.30 -2.55 39.60
N THR A 17 -28.05 -2.75 39.14
CA THR A 17 -26.97 -3.60 39.73
C THR A 17 -27.17 -5.13 39.94
N VAL A 18 -26.12 -5.99 39.96
CA VAL A 18 -24.85 -6.05 39.18
C VAL A 18 -24.22 -7.45 39.31
N LEU A 19 -23.30 -7.78 38.39
CA LEU A 19 -22.39 -8.94 38.32
C LEU A 19 -21.69 -9.31 39.66
N THR A 20 -21.17 -10.51 39.94
CA THR A 20 -20.22 -11.41 39.20
C THR A 20 -20.34 -12.86 39.78
N ALA A 21 -19.62 -13.94 39.41
CA ALA A 21 -18.42 -14.17 38.58
C ALA A 21 -18.41 -15.58 37.92
N ASN A 22 -17.51 -15.81 36.96
CA ASN A 22 -17.24 -17.11 36.30
C ASN A 22 -15.94 -17.78 36.84
N VAL A 23 -15.63 -19.02 36.39
CA VAL A 23 -14.33 -19.47 35.77
C VAL A 23 -13.90 -20.93 36.13
N PHE A 24 -13.94 -21.78 35.09
CA PHE A 24 -13.06 -22.93 34.70
C PHE A 24 -12.42 -23.94 35.69
N ALA A 25 -12.67 -25.24 35.42
CA ALA A 25 -11.69 -26.29 35.03
C ALA A 25 -12.42 -27.64 34.77
N ALA A 26 -11.92 -28.68 34.08
CA ALA A 26 -11.09 -28.81 32.86
C ALA A 26 -11.10 -30.31 32.40
N ALA A 27 -11.14 -30.56 31.08
CA ALA A 27 -10.74 -31.76 30.26
C ALA A 27 -10.87 -33.24 30.75
N LYS A 28 -11.12 -34.15 29.78
CA LYS A 28 -10.49 -35.50 29.70
C LYS A 28 -10.69 -36.24 28.35
N ASP A 29 -9.56 -36.67 27.74
CA ASP A 29 -9.18 -37.94 27.07
C ASP A 29 -10.21 -38.73 26.20
N ASP A 30 -9.89 -39.53 25.16
CA ASP A 30 -8.64 -40.10 24.56
C ASP A 30 -9.06 -40.75 23.18
N GLN A 31 -8.34 -40.98 22.06
CA GLN A 31 -6.99 -40.74 21.47
C GLN A 31 -7.17 -40.51 19.92
N THR A 32 -6.26 -40.59 18.92
CA THR A 32 -4.88 -41.15 18.73
C THR A 32 -4.06 -40.41 17.64
N ASN A 33 -2.73 -40.48 17.81
CA ASN A 33 -1.63 -40.63 16.84
C ASN A 33 -1.79 -40.24 15.34
N GLY A 34 -0.86 -39.48 14.74
CA GLY A 34 0.39 -38.88 15.26
C GLY A 34 1.23 -38.20 14.14
N ALA A 35 2.43 -37.66 14.38
CA ALA A 35 3.22 -37.67 15.61
C ALA A 35 4.30 -36.55 15.64
N LYS A 36 4.80 -36.25 16.86
CA LYS A 36 6.09 -35.59 17.20
C LYS A 36 6.37 -34.16 16.69
N ALA A 37 6.09 -33.19 17.58
CA ALA A 37 7.08 -32.17 17.97
C ALA A 37 6.81 -31.75 19.43
N ALA A 38 7.38 -32.47 20.40
CA ALA A 38 7.16 -32.23 21.84
C ALA A 38 8.44 -32.48 22.66
N ILE A 39 9.25 -31.43 22.80
CA ILE A 39 10.35 -31.29 23.76
C ILE A 39 10.59 -29.78 23.93
N GLY A 40 10.53 -29.28 25.17
CA GLY A 40 10.59 -27.82 25.42
C GLY A 40 10.29 -27.40 26.86
N LEU A 41 9.49 -28.16 27.61
CA LEU A 41 9.33 -27.97 29.06
C LEU A 41 10.58 -28.49 29.81
N SER A 42 11.71 -27.79 29.65
CA SER A 42 13.01 -28.21 30.22
C SER A 42 13.96 -27.06 30.57
N THR A 43 13.43 -25.85 30.74
CA THR A 43 14.06 -24.82 31.59
C THR A 43 13.01 -24.22 32.52
N ILE A 44 12.87 -24.81 33.70
CA ILE A 44 12.87 -23.95 34.89
C ILE A 44 14.31 -23.41 34.93
N SER A 45 14.55 -22.30 34.23
CA SER A 45 15.66 -21.43 34.60
C SER A 45 15.34 -21.04 36.03
N ALA A 46 16.16 -21.52 36.97
CA ALA A 46 16.01 -21.08 38.35
C ALA A 46 16.02 -19.55 38.34
N SER A 47 15.11 -18.93 39.11
CA SER A 47 15.26 -17.50 39.42
C SER A 47 16.71 -17.28 39.82
N GLN A 48 17.43 -16.43 39.09
CA GLN A 48 18.79 -16.05 39.45
C GLN A 48 18.66 -15.12 40.66
N SER A 49 18.41 -15.74 41.80
CA SER A 49 18.12 -15.07 43.05
C SER A 49 19.33 -14.23 43.41
N VAL A 50 19.13 -12.91 43.42
CA VAL A 50 19.93 -12.01 44.25
C VAL A 50 19.88 -12.58 45.65
N ASP A 51 21.01 -13.06 46.14
CA ASP A 51 21.15 -13.62 47.48
C ASP A 51 22.10 -12.78 48.31
N VAL A 52 22.05 -12.99 49.62
CA VAL A 52 22.99 -12.42 50.56
C VAL A 52 23.75 -13.54 51.27
N THR A 53 25.06 -13.40 51.34
CA THR A 53 25.94 -14.25 52.13
C THR A 53 26.65 -13.46 53.22
N TYR A 54 26.78 -14.06 54.39
CA TYR A 54 27.34 -13.43 55.57
C TYR A 54 27.97 -14.45 56.51
N HIS A 55 28.86 -13.97 57.38
CA HIS A 55 29.38 -14.72 58.52
C HIS A 55 29.81 -13.76 59.62
N THR A 56 29.96 -14.25 60.84
CA THR A 56 30.26 -13.41 62.01
C THR A 56 31.61 -13.74 62.65
N HIS A 57 32.19 -12.75 63.32
CA HIS A 57 33.34 -12.95 64.20
C HIS A 57 32.83 -13.21 65.63
N VAL A 58 32.93 -14.45 66.09
CA VAL A 58 32.43 -14.88 67.40
C VAL A 58 33.56 -14.86 68.43
N GLN A 59 33.28 -14.32 69.62
CA GLN A 59 34.23 -14.25 70.73
C GLN A 59 34.94 -15.59 70.97
N ASN A 60 36.27 -15.55 71.10
CA ASN A 60 37.17 -16.68 71.33
C ASN A 60 37.18 -17.76 70.22
N GLN A 61 36.34 -17.66 69.18
CA GLN A 61 36.28 -18.61 68.06
C GLN A 61 36.87 -18.02 66.77
N GLY A 62 36.78 -16.69 66.59
CA GLY A 62 37.23 -15.99 65.39
C GLY A 62 36.10 -15.83 64.36
N TRP A 63 36.47 -15.58 63.11
CA TRP A 63 35.53 -15.65 61.99
C TRP A 63 35.01 -17.07 61.79
N GLU A 64 33.69 -17.22 61.64
CA GLU A 64 33.08 -18.50 61.25
C GLU A 64 33.65 -18.94 59.87
N PRO A 65 34.12 -20.19 59.71
CA PRO A 65 34.81 -20.62 58.49
C PRO A 65 33.87 -20.90 57.30
N ILE A 66 32.56 -20.73 57.48
CA ILE A 66 31.52 -20.96 56.48
C ILE A 66 30.67 -19.70 56.41
N TRP A 67 30.46 -19.20 55.19
CA TRP A 67 29.49 -18.15 54.92
C TRP A 67 28.11 -18.78 54.78
N VAL A 68 27.13 -18.27 55.53
CA VAL A 68 25.73 -18.71 55.44
C VAL A 68 25.00 -17.85 54.40
N THR A 69 24.04 -18.45 53.71
CA THR A 69 23.17 -17.80 52.73
C THR A 69 21.84 -17.39 53.35
N ASP A 70 21.21 -16.36 52.78
CA ASP A 70 19.78 -16.03 52.81
C ASP A 70 18.91 -16.77 53.86
N GLY A 71 18.61 -16.07 54.95
CA GLY A 71 17.78 -16.55 56.05
C GLY A 71 18.41 -17.57 57.00
N ALA A 72 19.57 -18.18 56.70
CA ALA A 72 20.25 -19.09 57.63
C ALA A 72 20.92 -18.33 58.80
N ALA A 73 20.94 -18.89 60.01
CA ALA A 73 21.51 -18.21 61.16
C ALA A 73 23.05 -18.27 61.17
N ALA A 74 23.71 -17.12 61.29
CA ALA A 74 25.14 -17.00 61.64
C ALA A 74 25.29 -16.67 63.13
N GLY A 75 26.39 -17.11 63.76
CA GLY A 75 26.66 -16.92 65.18
C GLY A 75 26.16 -18.05 66.09
N THR A 76 26.36 -17.88 67.40
CA THR A 76 26.20 -18.93 68.42
C THR A 76 25.04 -18.69 69.39
N VAL A 77 23.83 -19.05 68.96
CA VAL A 77 22.61 -19.04 69.81
C VAL A 77 22.84 -19.82 71.11
N GLY A 78 22.63 -19.18 72.26
CA GLY A 78 22.60 -19.84 73.58
C GLY A 78 23.96 -20.26 74.16
N GLN A 79 25.07 -20.12 73.43
CA GLN A 79 26.42 -20.45 73.93
C GLN A 79 27.02 -19.34 74.83
N SER A 80 26.31 -18.22 75.00
CA SER A 80 26.74 -17.03 75.74
C SER A 80 27.99 -16.31 75.23
N LEU A 81 28.40 -16.59 73.98
CA LEU A 81 29.41 -15.82 73.27
C LEU A 81 28.76 -14.64 72.54
N ARG A 82 29.50 -13.54 72.39
CA ARG A 82 29.10 -12.36 71.63
C ARG A 82 29.55 -12.46 70.18
N LEU A 83 28.80 -11.80 69.30
CA LEU A 83 29.34 -11.30 68.05
C LEU A 83 30.27 -10.10 68.36
N GLU A 84 31.41 -10.04 67.68
CA GLU A 84 32.38 -8.95 67.75
C GLU A 84 32.49 -8.18 66.43
N GLY A 85 32.08 -8.80 65.32
CA GLY A 85 32.04 -8.21 63.97
C GLY A 85 31.27 -9.08 62.97
N ILE A 86 31.01 -8.54 61.77
CA ILE A 86 30.28 -9.19 60.68
C ILE A 86 30.83 -8.77 59.29
N GLU A 87 30.80 -9.70 58.33
CA GLU A 87 30.96 -9.42 56.90
C GLU A 87 29.70 -9.89 56.15
N ILE A 88 29.23 -9.09 55.19
CA ILE A 88 27.99 -9.32 54.42
C ILE A 88 28.26 -8.92 52.96
N LYS A 89 27.87 -9.75 52.00
CA LYS A 89 27.95 -9.42 50.56
C LYS A 89 26.78 -10.01 49.79
N LEU A 90 26.44 -9.37 48.69
CA LEU A 90 25.48 -9.90 47.72
C LEU A 90 26.15 -10.91 46.78
N ASN A 91 25.38 -11.87 46.27
CA ASN A 91 25.73 -12.67 45.10
C ASN A 91 24.52 -12.77 44.14
N GLY A 92 24.74 -13.36 42.97
CA GLY A 92 23.79 -13.35 41.85
C GLY A 92 24.20 -12.36 40.75
N ASP A 93 23.33 -12.14 39.77
CA ASP A 93 23.54 -11.11 38.75
C ASP A 93 23.06 -9.76 39.30
N LEU A 94 24.03 -8.89 39.62
CA LEU A 94 23.78 -7.60 40.29
C LEU A 94 23.88 -6.43 39.28
N PRO A 95 23.00 -5.40 39.37
CA PRO A 95 23.13 -4.18 38.58
C PRO A 95 24.48 -3.48 38.79
N GLU A 96 24.96 -2.73 37.79
CA GLU A 96 26.22 -1.99 37.93
C GLU A 96 26.11 -0.95 39.07
N GLY A 97 27.05 -1.01 40.02
CA GLY A 97 27.03 -0.18 41.23
C GLY A 97 26.04 -0.61 42.33
N ALA A 98 25.37 -1.76 42.19
CA ALA A 98 24.60 -2.37 43.27
C ALA A 98 25.52 -2.93 44.37
N LYS A 99 25.10 -2.77 45.62
CA LYS A 99 25.86 -3.16 46.82
C LYS A 99 24.96 -3.31 48.04
N ILE A 100 25.40 -4.10 49.02
CA ILE A 100 24.83 -4.11 50.38
C ILE A 100 25.69 -3.26 51.30
N GLU A 101 25.07 -2.32 52.00
CA GLU A 101 25.72 -1.45 52.99
C GLU A 101 25.24 -1.78 54.41
N TYR A 102 26.15 -1.82 55.37
CA TYR A 102 25.86 -2.16 56.76
C TYR A 102 26.76 -1.42 57.74
N ARG A 103 26.29 -1.35 59.00
CA ARG A 103 27.09 -0.86 60.13
C ARG A 103 26.57 -1.46 61.44
N THR A 104 27.45 -1.56 62.43
CA THR A 104 27.12 -2.10 63.74
C THR A 104 27.15 -1.04 64.85
N HIS A 105 26.44 -1.31 65.93
CA HIS A 105 26.56 -0.60 67.20
C HIS A 105 27.51 -1.37 68.11
N VAL A 106 28.72 -0.83 68.32
CA VAL A 106 29.78 -1.45 69.12
C VAL A 106 29.73 -0.92 70.56
N GLN A 107 29.82 -1.83 71.53
CA GLN A 107 29.89 -1.50 72.96
C GLN A 107 30.91 -0.38 73.24
N ASN A 108 30.48 0.64 74.01
CA ASN A 108 31.27 1.81 74.41
C ASN A 108 31.77 2.71 73.25
N GLN A 109 31.49 2.37 71.99
CA GLN A 109 31.89 3.17 70.82
C GLN A 109 30.68 3.77 70.08
N GLY A 110 29.50 3.15 70.21
CA GLY A 110 28.26 3.58 69.54
C GLY A 110 28.13 2.98 68.15
N TRP A 111 27.27 3.58 67.32
CA TRP A 111 27.20 3.27 65.89
C TRP A 111 28.49 3.63 65.16
N GLU A 112 28.96 2.73 64.31
CA GLU A 112 30.06 3.04 63.39
C GLU A 112 29.71 4.26 62.50
N LYS A 113 30.67 5.18 62.39
CA LYS A 113 30.48 6.49 61.72
C LYS A 113 30.23 6.36 60.21
N TYR A 114 30.74 5.30 59.60
CA TYR A 114 30.66 5.03 58.17
C TYR A 114 29.91 3.72 57.95
N TRP A 115 29.18 3.64 56.85
CA TRP A 115 28.62 2.37 56.36
C TRP A 115 29.73 1.61 55.64
N ILE A 116 29.87 0.34 55.98
CA ILE A 116 30.75 -0.63 55.34
C ILE A 116 29.94 -1.32 54.23
N CYS A 117 30.59 -1.87 53.19
CA CYS A 117 29.92 -2.54 52.08
C CYS A 117 30.57 -3.90 51.74
N ASP A 118 29.82 -4.72 50.99
CA ASP A 118 30.25 -5.91 50.24
C ASP A 118 31.53 -6.62 50.74
N GLY A 119 31.40 -7.33 51.86
CA GLY A 119 32.43 -8.26 52.35
C GLY A 119 33.60 -7.62 53.08
N TYR A 120 33.54 -6.33 53.43
CA TYR A 120 34.48 -5.72 54.37
C TYR A 120 33.97 -5.83 55.82
N ALA A 121 34.87 -6.08 56.79
CA ALA A 121 34.49 -6.24 58.18
C ALA A 121 33.89 -4.96 58.80
N SER A 122 32.73 -5.11 59.45
CA SER A 122 32.07 -4.12 60.30
C SER A 122 32.12 -4.59 61.76
N GLY A 123 32.47 -3.70 62.68
CA GLY A 123 32.56 -3.97 64.12
C GLY A 123 33.99 -3.90 64.69
N SER A 124 34.25 -4.74 65.69
CA SER A 124 35.30 -4.56 66.71
C SER A 124 36.27 -5.75 66.82
N GLN A 125 36.58 -6.38 65.69
CA GLN A 125 37.40 -7.59 65.61
C GLN A 125 38.70 -7.47 66.45
N GLY A 126 38.91 -8.43 67.36
CA GLY A 126 40.11 -8.50 68.20
C GLY A 126 40.20 -7.45 69.33
N MET A 127 39.26 -6.50 69.42
CA MET A 127 39.20 -5.50 70.51
C MET A 127 38.48 -6.01 71.77
N GLY A 128 37.78 -7.14 71.67
CA GLY A 128 37.07 -7.77 72.80
C GLY A 128 35.76 -7.09 73.21
N LEU A 129 35.19 -6.25 72.34
CA LEU A 129 33.90 -5.59 72.52
C LEU A 129 32.77 -6.42 71.88
N ARG A 130 31.52 -6.16 72.28
CA ARG A 130 30.33 -6.78 71.68
C ARG A 130 29.68 -5.86 70.66
N LEU A 131 29.03 -6.46 69.67
CA LEU A 131 27.94 -5.83 68.94
C LEU A 131 26.67 -5.82 69.81
N GLU A 132 25.92 -4.72 69.77
CA GLU A 132 24.64 -4.55 70.48
C GLU A 132 23.46 -4.32 69.52
N GLY A 133 23.74 -3.96 68.27
CA GLY A 133 22.75 -3.77 67.20
C GLY A 133 23.40 -3.66 65.82
N ILE A 134 22.59 -3.72 64.77
CA ILE A 134 23.00 -3.63 63.37
C ILE A 134 21.95 -2.89 62.52
N GLN A 135 22.42 -2.22 61.45
CA GLN A 135 21.60 -1.69 60.36
C GLN A 135 22.20 -2.16 59.02
N ILE A 136 21.35 -2.52 58.06
CA ILE A 136 21.71 -3.07 56.75
C ILE A 136 20.76 -2.50 55.70
N ARG A 137 21.26 -2.06 54.54
CA ARG A 137 20.45 -1.53 53.44
C ARG A 137 21.02 -1.95 52.09
N LEU A 138 20.16 -2.04 51.08
CA LEU A 138 20.60 -2.16 49.69
C LEU A 138 20.84 -0.78 49.06
N VAL A 139 21.72 -0.73 48.06
CA VAL A 139 21.94 0.45 47.21
C VAL A 139 21.90 0.00 45.75
N ASN A 140 21.23 0.79 44.90
CA ASN A 140 20.98 0.51 43.48
C ASN A 140 20.26 -0.83 43.18
N MET A 141 19.35 -1.25 44.07
CA MET A 141 18.51 -2.45 43.89
C MET A 141 17.02 -2.15 44.16
N PRO A 142 16.34 -1.30 43.36
CA PRO A 142 15.01 -0.78 43.69
C PRO A 142 13.88 -1.82 43.72
N GLU A 143 14.04 -2.98 43.07
CA GLU A 143 13.07 -4.09 43.16
C GLU A 143 13.24 -4.98 44.41
N TYR A 144 14.30 -4.76 45.20
CA TYR A 144 14.70 -5.66 46.28
C TYR A 144 14.84 -4.92 47.62
N SER A 145 14.66 -5.67 48.69
CA SER A 145 14.75 -5.23 50.07
C SER A 145 15.60 -6.20 50.87
N VAL A 146 16.45 -5.70 51.77
CA VAL A 146 17.12 -6.53 52.76
C VAL A 146 16.33 -6.56 54.07
N GLN A 147 15.95 -7.76 54.49
CA GLN A 147 15.29 -8.02 55.77
C GLN A 147 16.23 -8.78 56.70
N TYR A 148 16.33 -8.33 57.95
CA TYR A 148 17.23 -8.93 58.94
C TYR A 148 16.66 -8.90 60.35
N ARG A 149 17.21 -9.77 61.21
CA ARG A 149 16.92 -9.80 62.64
C ARG A 149 18.04 -10.45 63.41
N THR A 150 18.14 -10.16 64.70
CA THR A 150 19.20 -10.66 65.57
C THR A 150 18.66 -11.56 66.68
N HIS A 151 19.57 -12.37 67.24
CA HIS A 151 19.36 -13.08 68.49
C HIS A 151 20.03 -12.29 69.63
N VAL A 152 19.22 -11.56 70.40
CA VAL A 152 19.70 -10.68 71.48
C VAL A 152 19.78 -11.47 72.79
N GLN A 153 20.87 -11.27 73.54
CA GLN A 153 21.08 -11.90 74.85
C GLN A 153 19.84 -11.75 75.76
N ASN A 154 19.44 -12.86 76.39
CA ASN A 154 18.29 -13.00 77.29
C ASN A 154 16.90 -12.72 76.66
N GLN A 155 16.82 -12.21 75.43
CA GLN A 155 15.55 -11.92 74.74
C GLN A 155 15.21 -12.95 73.65
N GLY A 156 16.23 -13.54 73.02
CA GLY A 156 16.08 -14.52 71.94
C GLY A 156 16.08 -13.85 70.55
N TRP A 157 15.53 -14.56 69.56
CA TRP A 157 15.29 -13.99 68.23
C TRP A 157 14.20 -12.91 68.27
N GLU A 158 14.44 -11.79 67.62
CA GLU A 158 13.42 -10.76 67.39
C GLU A 158 12.23 -11.32 66.60
N LYS A 159 11.02 -10.89 66.97
CA LYS A 159 9.76 -11.40 66.39
C LYS A 159 9.45 -10.83 65.01
N SER A 160 9.82 -9.58 64.80
CA SER A 160 9.78 -8.90 63.51
C SER A 160 11.14 -9.02 62.81
N TRP A 161 11.16 -8.77 61.51
CA TRP A 161 12.38 -8.48 60.75
C TRP A 161 12.46 -6.96 60.57
N ALA A 162 13.62 -6.38 60.83
CA ALA A 162 13.97 -5.03 60.42
C ALA A 162 14.22 -5.01 58.90
N LYS A 163 13.92 -3.89 58.24
CA LYS A 163 14.03 -3.69 56.80
C LYS A 163 14.87 -2.45 56.45
N ASP A 164 15.71 -2.57 55.43
CA ASP A 164 16.40 -1.48 54.70
C ASP A 164 16.86 -0.26 55.54
N GLY A 165 17.64 -0.52 56.60
CA GLY A 165 18.28 0.49 57.44
C GLY A 165 17.65 0.66 58.83
N GLU A 166 16.51 0.02 59.11
CA GLU A 166 15.94 -0.07 60.46
C GLU A 166 16.91 -0.75 61.46
N THR A 167 16.85 -0.39 62.74
CA THR A 167 17.70 -1.04 63.76
C THR A 167 17.18 -2.43 64.13
N SER A 168 18.06 -3.42 64.08
CA SER A 168 17.87 -4.73 64.72
C SER A 168 18.84 -4.85 65.90
N GLY A 169 18.38 -5.35 67.05
CA GLY A 169 19.12 -5.37 68.31
C GLY A 169 18.74 -4.24 69.28
N THR A 170 19.55 -4.04 70.32
CA THR A 170 19.21 -3.18 71.47
C THR A 170 20.32 -2.18 71.80
N GLU A 171 20.30 -1.04 71.12
CA GLU A 171 21.17 0.11 71.42
C GLU A 171 21.05 0.56 72.89
N GLY A 172 22.19 0.81 73.52
CA GLY A 172 22.28 1.34 74.90
C GLY A 172 21.87 0.39 76.04
N GLN A 173 21.24 -0.77 75.76
CA GLN A 173 20.75 -1.68 76.80
C GLN A 173 21.83 -2.61 77.39
N GLY A 174 23.04 -2.63 76.83
CA GLY A 174 24.15 -3.41 77.35
C GLY A 174 24.13 -4.91 76.99
N LEU A 175 23.20 -5.34 76.14
CA LEU A 175 23.02 -6.73 75.73
C LEU A 175 23.83 -7.02 74.45
N ARG A 176 24.46 -8.20 74.38
CA ARG A 176 25.15 -8.64 73.15
C ARG A 176 24.17 -9.19 72.12
N LEU A 177 24.53 -9.04 70.85
CA LEU A 177 24.09 -9.96 69.80
C LEU A 177 24.82 -11.29 69.97
N GLU A 178 24.10 -12.40 69.84
CA GLU A 178 24.65 -13.77 69.82
C GLU A 178 24.58 -14.43 68.44
N GLY A 179 23.73 -13.91 67.54
CA GLY A 179 23.57 -14.41 66.18
C GLY A 179 22.66 -13.50 65.34
N ILE A 180 22.61 -13.74 64.03
CA ILE A 180 21.88 -12.93 63.05
C ILE A 180 21.28 -13.79 61.93
N GLN A 181 20.14 -13.34 61.37
CA GLN A 181 19.60 -13.79 60.09
C GLN A 181 19.40 -12.55 59.20
N ILE A 182 19.78 -12.66 57.93
CA ILE A 182 19.64 -11.66 56.87
C ILE A 182 19.12 -12.38 55.63
N ARG A 183 18.16 -11.80 54.91
CA ARG A 183 17.66 -12.30 53.63
C ARG A 183 17.35 -11.15 52.67
N ILE A 184 17.43 -11.43 51.38
CA ILE A 184 16.90 -10.57 50.33
C ILE A 184 15.47 -11.00 50.02
N VAL A 185 14.57 -10.03 49.90
CA VAL A 185 13.23 -10.26 49.34
C VAL A 185 13.04 -9.35 48.14
N ARG A 186 12.30 -9.81 47.14
CA ARG A 186 11.79 -8.93 46.08
C ARG A 186 10.51 -8.25 46.60
N GLU A 187 10.27 -7.01 46.22
CA GLU A 187 8.99 -6.35 46.46
C GLU A 187 7.90 -6.88 45.52
N ASP A 188 6.64 -6.84 45.95
CA ASP A 188 5.47 -7.16 45.12
C ASP A 188 5.21 -6.00 44.12
N ALA A 189 4.95 -6.32 42.84
CA ALA A 189 4.64 -5.32 41.82
C ALA A 189 3.27 -4.65 42.03
N ASP A 190 3.18 -3.33 41.80
CA ASP A 190 1.93 -2.58 41.95
C ASP A 190 1.00 -2.77 40.75
N LEU A 191 0.05 -3.68 40.93
CA LEU A 191 -1.02 -3.94 39.96
C LEU A 191 -2.13 -2.85 39.93
N SER A 192 -2.01 -1.73 40.63
CA SER A 192 -3.10 -0.74 40.74
C SER A 192 -3.48 -0.10 39.41
N ALA A 193 -2.50 0.25 38.58
CA ALA A 193 -2.74 0.76 37.22
C ALA A 193 -3.36 -0.31 36.32
N TYR A 194 -2.74 -1.50 36.28
CA TYR A 194 -3.22 -2.67 35.54
C TYR A 194 -4.68 -3.02 35.87
N LYS A 195 -5.02 -3.13 37.16
CA LYS A 195 -6.39 -3.45 37.63
C LYS A 195 -7.41 -2.39 37.21
N LYS A 196 -7.02 -1.11 37.18
CA LYS A 196 -7.89 -0.01 36.73
C LYS A 196 -8.18 -0.12 35.22
N VAL A 197 -7.15 -0.27 34.38
CA VAL A 197 -7.29 -0.42 32.93
C VAL A 197 -8.10 -1.69 32.60
N LEU A 198 -7.76 -2.82 33.23
CA LEU A 198 -8.45 -4.09 33.05
C LEU A 198 -9.93 -4.05 33.46
N ALA A 199 -10.29 -3.26 34.48
CA ALA A 199 -11.67 -3.07 34.90
C ALA A 199 -12.45 -2.21 33.88
N THR A 200 -11.86 -1.12 33.39
CA THR A 200 -12.46 -0.29 32.32
C THR A 200 -12.66 -1.09 31.05
N ALA A 201 -11.63 -1.80 30.58
CA ALA A 201 -11.70 -2.62 29.37
C ALA A 201 -12.74 -3.76 29.46
N LYS A 202 -12.94 -4.35 30.64
CA LYS A 202 -13.99 -5.37 30.89
C LYS A 202 -15.39 -4.80 31.09
N SER A 203 -15.56 -3.47 31.09
CA SER A 203 -16.89 -2.82 31.20
C SER A 203 -17.54 -2.51 29.85
N CYS A 204 -16.76 -2.49 28.76
CA CYS A 204 -17.26 -2.34 27.40
C CYS A 204 -18.06 -3.57 26.93
N VAL A 205 -18.94 -3.37 25.95
CA VAL A 205 -19.82 -4.40 25.40
C VAL A 205 -19.56 -4.55 23.89
N LYS A 206 -19.49 -5.78 23.38
CA LYS A 206 -19.14 -6.04 21.96
C LYS A 206 -20.01 -5.28 20.95
N VAL A 207 -21.29 -5.04 21.27
CA VAL A 207 -22.26 -4.44 20.34
C VAL A 207 -21.96 -2.98 20.00
N ASP A 208 -21.18 -2.28 20.83
CA ASP A 208 -20.88 -0.86 20.64
C ASP A 208 -19.65 -0.61 19.72
N TYR A 209 -18.93 -1.67 19.30
CA TYR A 209 -17.61 -1.58 18.67
C TYR A 209 -17.43 -2.53 17.47
N SER A 210 -16.47 -2.22 16.60
CA SER A 210 -16.11 -3.08 15.45
C SER A 210 -15.63 -4.45 15.93
N THR A 211 -16.00 -5.52 15.23
CA THR A 211 -15.55 -6.88 15.64
C THR A 211 -14.03 -7.02 15.58
N TYR A 212 -13.35 -6.26 14.71
CA TYR A 212 -11.90 -6.16 14.68
C TYR A 212 -11.32 -5.61 15.99
N SER A 213 -11.64 -4.35 16.32
CA SER A 213 -11.06 -3.68 17.48
C SER A 213 -11.46 -4.34 18.80
N TRP A 214 -12.69 -4.87 18.89
CA TRP A 214 -13.12 -5.70 20.01
C TRP A 214 -12.24 -6.94 20.19
N ASN A 215 -11.94 -7.66 19.11
CA ASN A 215 -11.08 -8.85 19.17
C ASN A 215 -9.62 -8.49 19.53
N VAL A 216 -9.11 -7.35 19.06
CA VAL A 216 -7.79 -6.83 19.47
C VAL A 216 -7.76 -6.58 20.97
N LEU A 217 -8.79 -5.95 21.55
CA LEU A 217 -8.90 -5.76 23.00
C LEU A 217 -9.02 -7.08 23.77
N GLN A 218 -9.83 -8.04 23.32
CA GLN A 218 -9.92 -9.34 23.98
C GLN A 218 -8.60 -10.12 23.94
N THR A 219 -7.85 -10.03 22.84
CA THR A 219 -6.52 -10.66 22.69
C THR A 219 -5.51 -9.98 23.62
N ALA A 220 -5.45 -8.64 23.64
CA ALA A 220 -4.59 -7.90 24.56
C ALA A 220 -4.87 -8.27 26.04
N ILE A 221 -6.15 -8.42 26.44
CA ILE A 221 -6.54 -8.88 27.78
C ILE A 221 -6.11 -10.33 28.07
N ALA A 222 -6.11 -11.21 27.06
CA ALA A 222 -5.78 -12.63 27.22
C ALA A 222 -4.27 -12.88 27.29
N ASP A 223 -3.48 -12.16 26.51
CA ASP A 223 -2.03 -12.35 26.42
C ASP A 223 -1.26 -11.62 27.53
N ASN A 224 -1.78 -10.51 28.06
CA ASN A 224 -1.11 -9.65 29.04
C ASN A 224 -1.58 -9.90 30.49
N VAL A 225 -1.65 -11.16 30.91
CA VAL A 225 -2.09 -11.55 32.27
C VAL A 225 -0.93 -11.51 33.27
N VAL A 226 -0.88 -10.46 34.09
CA VAL A 226 0.16 -10.25 35.12
C VAL A 226 -0.33 -10.42 36.57
N THR A 227 0.62 -10.65 37.48
CA THR A 227 0.45 -10.92 38.92
C THR A 227 1.47 -10.11 39.75
N VAL A 228 1.34 -10.11 41.08
CA VAL A 228 2.29 -9.39 41.96
C VAL A 228 3.73 -9.92 41.91
N SER A 229 3.94 -11.14 41.38
CA SER A 229 5.26 -11.77 41.24
C SER A 229 6.01 -11.38 39.95
N ASN A 230 5.36 -10.65 39.03
CA ASN A 230 5.97 -10.11 37.82
C ASN A 230 6.96 -8.96 38.13
N THR A 231 7.75 -8.52 37.15
CA THR A 231 8.48 -7.24 37.28
C THR A 231 7.51 -6.07 37.19
N GLN A 232 7.87 -4.89 37.70
CA GLN A 232 7.03 -3.70 37.47
C GLN A 232 6.97 -3.34 35.98
N GLU A 233 8.07 -3.51 35.24
CA GLU A 233 8.13 -3.26 33.80
C GLU A 233 7.17 -4.18 33.00
N GLU A 234 7.04 -5.45 33.39
CA GLU A 234 6.06 -6.40 32.82
C GLU A 234 4.62 -5.94 33.11
N VAL A 235 4.34 -5.47 34.32
CA VAL A 235 3.02 -4.96 34.72
C VAL A 235 2.67 -3.67 33.97
N ASP A 236 3.64 -2.76 33.79
CA ASP A 236 3.46 -1.49 33.09
C ASP A 236 3.30 -1.72 31.58
N ALA A 237 4.07 -2.63 30.99
CA ALA A 237 3.92 -3.04 29.59
C ALA A 237 2.55 -3.70 29.34
N ALA A 238 2.13 -4.61 30.22
CA ALA A 238 0.80 -5.23 30.16
C ALA A 238 -0.33 -4.19 30.29
N THR A 239 -0.16 -3.20 31.16
CA THR A 239 -1.10 -2.08 31.33
C THR A 239 -1.19 -1.24 30.06
N GLN A 240 -0.06 -0.88 29.46
CA GLN A 240 0.00 -0.10 28.23
C GLN A 240 -0.59 -0.85 27.04
N ALA A 241 -0.33 -2.16 26.91
CA ALA A 241 -0.88 -2.98 25.83
C ALA A 241 -2.42 -3.06 25.86
N ILE A 242 -3.01 -3.26 27.04
CA ILE A 242 -4.47 -3.28 27.20
C ILE A 242 -5.05 -1.87 27.04
N GLN A 243 -4.38 -0.83 27.53
CA GLN A 243 -4.84 0.56 27.37
C GLN A 243 -4.84 0.99 25.90
N ALA A 244 -3.77 0.71 25.14
CA ALA A 244 -3.70 1.01 23.71
C ALA A 244 -4.73 0.23 22.89
N ALA A 245 -5.00 -1.04 23.23
CA ALA A 245 -6.07 -1.82 22.60
C ALA A 245 -7.49 -1.34 22.97
N TYR A 246 -7.64 -0.68 24.12
CA TYR A 246 -8.90 -0.06 24.56
C TYR A 246 -9.12 1.30 23.89
N ASP A 247 -8.10 2.16 23.81
CA ASP A 247 -8.17 3.45 23.12
C ASP A 247 -8.28 3.27 21.58
N GLY A 248 -7.82 2.12 21.07
CA GLY A 248 -8.03 1.65 19.71
C GLY A 248 -9.38 0.98 19.44
N LEU A 249 -10.36 1.05 20.37
CA LEU A 249 -11.73 0.60 20.12
C LEU A 249 -12.42 1.47 19.07
N GLU A 250 -12.71 0.90 17.91
CA GLU A 250 -13.42 1.57 16.83
C GLU A 250 -14.93 1.33 16.93
N THR A 251 -15.74 2.31 16.52
CA THR A 251 -17.18 2.14 16.30
C THR A 251 -17.48 1.83 14.82
N GLU A 252 -18.63 1.23 14.50
CA GLU A 252 -19.00 0.92 13.09
C GLU A 252 -18.94 2.15 12.15
N ALA A 253 -19.14 3.35 12.70
CA ALA A 253 -19.06 4.62 11.98
C ALA A 253 -17.62 5.04 11.55
N GLN A 254 -16.58 4.30 11.94
CA GLN A 254 -15.17 4.61 11.67
C GLN A 254 -14.52 3.71 10.59
N ALA A 255 -15.27 2.75 10.04
CA ALA A 255 -14.84 1.87 8.95
C ALA A 255 -14.32 2.66 7.73
N MET A 256 -13.46 2.05 6.90
CA MET A 256 -13.08 2.63 5.61
C MET A 256 -14.24 2.48 4.63
N VAL A 257 -14.79 3.59 4.13
CA VAL A 257 -15.96 3.57 3.25
C VAL A 257 -15.57 3.85 1.79
N TYR A 258 -16.06 3.01 0.88
CA TYR A 258 -16.00 3.21 -0.57
C TYR A 258 -17.42 3.38 -1.11
N ASP A 259 -17.85 4.64 -1.25
CA ASP A 259 -19.21 5.07 -1.63
C ASP A 259 -19.32 5.63 -3.05
N GLN A 260 -18.24 5.56 -3.84
CA GLN A 260 -18.19 5.99 -5.24
C GLN A 260 -17.53 4.90 -6.11
N ALA A 261 -18.00 4.75 -7.35
CA ALA A 261 -17.40 3.85 -8.34
C ALA A 261 -15.94 4.23 -8.62
N GLY A 262 -15.04 3.25 -8.71
CA GLY A 262 -13.61 3.50 -8.89
C GLY A 262 -12.73 2.30 -8.60
N THR A 263 -11.41 2.45 -8.82
CA THR A 263 -10.40 1.45 -8.42
C THR A 263 -9.57 1.99 -7.26
N PHE A 264 -9.50 1.21 -6.19
CA PHE A 264 -8.90 1.60 -4.92
C PHE A 264 -7.85 0.58 -4.48
N GLY A 265 -6.72 1.07 -3.96
CA GLY A 265 -5.56 0.27 -3.57
C GLY A 265 -4.47 0.21 -4.64
N PRO A 266 -3.25 -0.21 -4.28
CA PRO A 266 -2.06 0.00 -5.09
C PRO A 266 -2.04 -0.91 -6.34
N ASN A 267 -1.48 -0.40 -7.44
CA ASN A 267 -1.27 -1.21 -8.67
C ASN A 267 -0.23 -2.33 -8.50
N SER A 268 0.59 -2.27 -7.45
CA SER A 268 1.62 -3.27 -7.11
C SER A 268 2.06 -3.11 -5.66
N GLY A 269 2.36 -4.22 -4.98
CA GLY A 269 2.59 -4.25 -3.53
C GLY A 269 1.32 -4.70 -2.80
N VAL A 270 1.25 -4.45 -1.48
CA VAL A 270 0.05 -4.67 -0.66
C VAL A 270 -0.09 -3.49 0.31
N GLU A 271 -1.30 -2.93 0.42
CA GLU A 271 -1.62 -1.88 1.39
C GLU A 271 -2.44 -2.48 2.55
N ILE A 272 -2.07 -2.17 3.80
CA ILE A 272 -2.70 -2.79 4.98
C ILE A 272 -3.77 -1.84 5.55
N ILE A 273 -5.03 -2.25 5.53
CA ILE A 273 -6.14 -1.54 6.18
C ILE A 273 -6.38 -2.16 7.56
N ASN A 274 -5.93 -1.48 8.62
CA ASN A 274 -6.02 -1.94 10.00
C ASN A 274 -7.42 -1.74 10.63
N LYS A 275 -8.49 -1.91 9.85
CA LYS A 275 -9.89 -1.71 10.29
C LYS A 275 -10.91 -2.39 9.36
N ASP A 276 -12.19 -2.35 9.73
CA ASP A 276 -13.30 -2.81 8.90
C ASP A 276 -13.46 -1.92 7.64
N VAL A 277 -13.90 -2.52 6.53
CA VAL A 277 -14.11 -1.87 5.22
C VAL A 277 -15.56 -2.03 4.79
N MET A 278 -16.20 -0.94 4.34
CA MET A 278 -17.55 -0.95 3.76
C MET A 278 -17.52 -0.51 2.29
N VAL A 279 -18.10 -1.33 1.41
CA VAL A 279 -18.38 -0.99 0.01
C VAL A 279 -19.86 -0.67 -0.12
N LYS A 280 -20.19 0.56 -0.54
CA LYS A 280 -21.56 1.09 -0.61
C LYS A 280 -22.05 1.41 -2.03
N ALA A 281 -21.18 1.36 -3.04
CA ALA A 281 -21.52 1.74 -4.41
C ALA A 281 -21.27 0.63 -5.46
N ASP A 282 -22.03 0.71 -6.56
CA ASP A 282 -21.74 0.02 -7.83
C ASP A 282 -20.39 0.47 -8.39
N GLY A 283 -19.71 -0.41 -9.13
CA GLY A 283 -18.46 -0.11 -9.83
C GLY A 283 -17.24 0.04 -8.92
N VAL A 284 -17.31 -0.40 -7.65
CA VAL A 284 -16.16 -0.40 -6.74
C VAL A 284 -15.24 -1.59 -7.03
N ILE A 285 -13.98 -1.30 -7.33
CA ILE A 285 -12.91 -2.27 -7.53
C ILE A 285 -11.89 -2.07 -6.43
N LEU A 286 -11.79 -3.01 -5.49
CA LEU A 286 -10.70 -3.06 -4.52
C LEU A 286 -9.56 -3.89 -5.12
N GLN A 287 -8.31 -3.45 -4.95
CA GLN A 287 -7.13 -4.21 -5.39
C GLN A 287 -5.99 -4.18 -4.36
N ASN A 288 -5.32 -5.32 -4.16
CA ASN A 288 -4.08 -5.44 -3.39
C ASN A 288 -4.13 -4.88 -1.94
N PHE A 289 -5.25 -5.08 -1.24
CA PHE A 289 -5.36 -4.76 0.19
C PHE A 289 -5.18 -5.99 1.08
N HIS A 290 -4.57 -5.79 2.26
CA HIS A 290 -4.72 -6.68 3.41
C HIS A 290 -5.63 -5.99 4.43
N ILE A 291 -6.88 -6.38 4.45
CA ILE A 291 -7.90 -5.90 5.40
C ILE A 291 -7.77 -6.71 6.68
N LYS A 292 -7.50 -6.05 7.80
CA LYS A 292 -7.41 -6.68 9.13
C LYS A 292 -8.77 -6.89 9.79
N GLY A 293 -9.72 -6.02 9.47
CA GLY A 293 -11.10 -6.15 9.91
C GLY A 293 -11.97 -6.98 8.96
N ASN A 294 -13.28 -6.77 9.08
CA ASN A 294 -14.27 -7.32 8.17
C ASN A 294 -14.29 -6.55 6.84
N LEU A 295 -14.77 -7.21 5.78
CA LEU A 295 -15.17 -6.56 4.53
C LEU A 295 -16.69 -6.66 4.39
N ILE A 296 -17.39 -5.53 4.23
CA ILE A 296 -18.85 -5.48 4.20
C ILE A 296 -19.29 -4.85 2.87
N ILE A 297 -19.91 -5.65 2.01
CA ILE A 297 -20.57 -5.18 0.79
C ILE A 297 -22.02 -4.88 1.17
N THR A 298 -22.36 -3.60 1.34
CA THR A 298 -23.64 -3.18 1.92
C THR A 298 -24.79 -3.25 0.92
N GLU A 299 -26.00 -3.27 1.46
CA GLU A 299 -27.27 -3.19 0.75
C GLU A 299 -27.42 -1.96 -0.17
N GLU A 300 -26.63 -0.91 0.03
CA GLU A 300 -26.59 0.31 -0.81
C GLU A 300 -26.01 0.05 -2.20
N VAL A 301 -25.16 -0.97 -2.36
CA VAL A 301 -24.68 -1.44 -3.67
C VAL A 301 -25.85 -1.91 -4.55
N GLY A 302 -26.95 -2.36 -3.94
CA GLY A 302 -28.17 -2.76 -4.64
C GLY A 302 -27.92 -3.85 -5.67
N GLN A 303 -28.25 -3.58 -6.94
CA GLN A 303 -27.99 -4.49 -8.07
C GLN A 303 -26.64 -4.25 -8.77
N GLY A 304 -25.81 -3.32 -8.26
CA GLY A 304 -24.48 -2.99 -8.78
C GLY A 304 -23.46 -4.12 -8.63
N ASN A 305 -22.21 -3.84 -8.93
CA ASN A 305 -21.11 -4.80 -9.02
C ASN A 305 -19.90 -4.33 -8.20
N VAL A 306 -19.23 -5.28 -7.54
CA VAL A 306 -18.01 -5.08 -6.76
C VAL A 306 -16.96 -6.08 -7.24
N THR A 307 -15.72 -5.63 -7.39
CA THR A 307 -14.59 -6.49 -7.77
C THR A 307 -13.50 -6.45 -6.70
N LEU A 308 -13.00 -7.62 -6.30
CA LEU A 308 -11.97 -7.82 -5.29
C LEU A 308 -10.77 -8.51 -5.96
N ASN A 309 -9.72 -7.75 -6.28
CA ASN A 309 -8.52 -8.25 -6.94
C ASN A 309 -7.40 -8.46 -5.92
N ASN A 310 -7.01 -9.71 -5.65
CA ASN A 310 -5.91 -10.04 -4.73
C ASN A 310 -6.07 -9.36 -3.35
N ILE A 311 -7.20 -9.59 -2.68
CA ILE A 311 -7.49 -9.05 -1.34
C ILE A 311 -7.27 -10.15 -0.30
N THR A 312 -6.61 -9.81 0.81
CA THR A 312 -6.58 -10.65 2.01
C THR A 312 -7.53 -10.07 3.06
N VAL A 313 -8.40 -10.88 3.65
CA VAL A 313 -9.33 -10.45 4.71
C VAL A 313 -9.17 -11.37 5.93
N ASP A 314 -8.63 -10.83 7.03
CA ASP A 314 -8.44 -11.58 8.28
C ASP A 314 -9.76 -11.70 9.09
N GLY A 315 -10.71 -10.78 8.88
CA GLY A 315 -12.08 -10.83 9.40
C GLY A 315 -13.06 -11.62 8.51
N GLU A 316 -14.36 -11.47 8.75
CA GLU A 316 -15.40 -12.06 7.89
C GLU A 316 -15.72 -11.14 6.71
N THR A 317 -16.13 -11.70 5.56
CA THR A 317 -16.60 -10.92 4.40
C THR A 317 -18.13 -11.01 4.29
N TYR A 318 -18.86 -9.96 4.63
CA TYR A 318 -20.32 -9.90 4.57
C TYR A 318 -20.82 -9.40 3.20
N VAL A 319 -21.86 -10.04 2.67
CA VAL A 319 -22.52 -9.66 1.40
C VAL A 319 -24.01 -9.42 1.66
N ARG A 320 -24.42 -8.15 1.56
CA ARG A 320 -25.81 -7.65 1.71
C ARG A 320 -26.33 -6.93 0.45
N GLY A 321 -25.46 -6.74 -0.54
CA GLY A 321 -25.77 -6.13 -1.82
C GLY A 321 -24.91 -6.72 -2.93
N GLY A 322 -25.22 -6.33 -4.16
CA GLY A 322 -24.70 -6.95 -5.37
C GLY A 322 -25.73 -7.91 -5.98
N GLY A 323 -26.25 -7.52 -7.15
CA GLY A 323 -27.25 -8.28 -7.91
C GLY A 323 -26.75 -9.52 -8.65
N GLN A 324 -27.38 -9.79 -9.80
CA GLN A 324 -27.19 -11.01 -10.59
C GLN A 324 -25.79 -11.15 -11.26
N ASN A 325 -24.95 -10.13 -11.25
CA ASN A 325 -23.66 -10.13 -11.97
C ASN A 325 -22.43 -10.04 -11.05
N SER A 326 -22.62 -9.95 -9.73
CA SER A 326 -22.11 -8.74 -9.09
C SER A 326 -20.89 -8.83 -8.19
N ILE A 327 -20.54 -9.97 -7.61
CA ILE A 327 -19.36 -10.09 -6.72
C ILE A 327 -18.25 -10.84 -7.45
N HIS A 328 -17.27 -10.12 -7.98
CA HIS A 328 -16.11 -10.69 -8.66
C HIS A 328 -14.92 -10.79 -7.69
N ILE A 329 -14.33 -11.97 -7.57
CA ILE A 329 -13.21 -12.27 -6.66
C ILE A 329 -12.08 -12.87 -7.51
N ASN A 330 -10.97 -12.17 -7.62
CA ASN A 330 -9.86 -12.50 -8.51
C ASN A 330 -8.56 -12.63 -7.70
N GLY A 331 -8.37 -13.79 -7.10
CA GLY A 331 -7.32 -14.06 -6.12
C GLY A 331 -7.59 -13.44 -4.75
N GLY A 332 -6.76 -13.81 -3.79
CA GLY A 332 -6.89 -13.42 -2.39
C GLY A 332 -7.02 -14.61 -1.43
N ASP A 333 -7.10 -14.29 -0.15
CA ASP A 333 -7.26 -15.23 0.97
C ASP A 333 -8.32 -14.66 1.93
N TYR A 334 -9.37 -15.43 2.22
CA TYR A 334 -10.58 -14.95 2.88
C TYR A 334 -11.06 -15.97 3.90
N LYS A 335 -11.29 -15.54 5.15
CA LYS A 335 -11.69 -16.42 6.24
C LYS A 335 -13.05 -17.11 6.00
N ASN A 336 -14.11 -16.34 5.76
CA ASN A 336 -15.39 -16.79 5.20
C ASN A 336 -16.04 -15.65 4.42
N ILE A 337 -16.88 -15.99 3.45
CA ILE A 337 -17.87 -15.09 2.85
C ILE A 337 -19.25 -15.44 3.42
N ILE A 338 -19.90 -14.49 4.09
CA ILE A 338 -21.21 -14.62 4.69
C ILE A 338 -22.23 -13.84 3.84
N VAL A 339 -23.08 -14.56 3.11
CA VAL A 339 -24.23 -13.99 2.38
C VAL A 339 -25.39 -13.86 3.36
N GLN A 340 -25.95 -12.66 3.48
CA GLN A 340 -27.11 -12.33 4.30
C GLN A 340 -28.30 -11.90 3.42
N GLU A 341 -29.41 -11.46 4.02
CA GLU A 341 -30.53 -10.83 3.28
C GLU A 341 -30.03 -9.66 2.40
N THR A 342 -30.41 -9.66 1.12
CA THR A 342 -29.98 -8.65 0.14
C THR A 342 -31.13 -7.84 -0.45
N SER A 343 -30.88 -6.55 -0.68
CA SER A 343 -31.87 -5.62 -1.27
C SER A 343 -32.28 -5.98 -2.71
N SER A 344 -31.53 -6.87 -3.38
CA SER A 344 -31.83 -7.44 -4.70
C SER A 344 -32.61 -8.77 -4.63
N GLY A 345 -32.57 -9.49 -3.50
CA GLY A 345 -33.01 -10.88 -3.37
C GLY A 345 -32.24 -11.86 -4.29
N LYS A 346 -31.09 -11.43 -4.81
CA LYS A 346 -30.32 -12.10 -5.86
C LYS A 346 -28.85 -11.70 -5.78
N VAL A 347 -27.94 -12.68 -5.70
CA VAL A 347 -26.49 -12.46 -5.64
C VAL A 347 -25.77 -13.38 -6.63
N ARG A 348 -24.67 -12.91 -7.24
CA ARG A 348 -23.72 -13.77 -7.98
C ARG A 348 -22.30 -13.58 -7.45
N ILE A 349 -21.63 -14.68 -7.11
CA ILE A 349 -20.22 -14.72 -6.68
C ILE A 349 -19.39 -15.46 -7.74
N VAL A 350 -18.36 -14.81 -8.26
CA VAL A 350 -17.42 -15.34 -9.26
C VAL A 350 -16.02 -15.40 -8.66
N ALA A 351 -15.53 -16.60 -8.35
CA ALA A 351 -14.24 -16.85 -7.71
C ALA A 351 -13.19 -17.38 -8.70
N THR A 352 -12.34 -16.51 -9.23
CA THR A 352 -11.17 -16.89 -10.03
C THR A 352 -9.92 -16.83 -9.17
N ASN A 353 -9.10 -17.90 -9.17
CA ASN A 353 -7.83 -18.01 -8.45
C ASN A 353 -7.84 -17.73 -6.93
N ALA A 354 -9.01 -17.57 -6.29
CA ALA A 354 -9.15 -17.50 -4.84
C ALA A 354 -8.85 -18.88 -4.23
N LYS A 355 -8.22 -18.90 -3.04
CA LYS A 355 -7.80 -20.12 -2.36
C LYS A 355 -8.64 -20.35 -1.10
N GLY A 356 -9.00 -21.60 -0.82
CA GLY A 356 -9.67 -21.99 0.43
C GLY A 356 -11.06 -21.39 0.64
N LEU A 357 -11.73 -20.95 -0.43
CA LEU A 357 -12.87 -20.04 -0.32
C LEU A 357 -14.09 -20.73 0.30
N ALA A 358 -14.43 -20.35 1.53
CA ALA A 358 -15.62 -20.81 2.25
C ALA A 358 -16.76 -19.79 2.12
N VAL A 359 -17.95 -20.26 1.74
CA VAL A 359 -19.18 -19.47 1.63
C VAL A 359 -20.24 -19.99 2.61
N ILE A 360 -20.83 -19.11 3.38
CA ILE A 360 -21.92 -19.39 4.33
C ILE A 360 -23.10 -18.50 3.94
N ILE A 361 -24.26 -19.10 3.67
CA ILE A 361 -25.52 -18.36 3.55
C ILE A 361 -26.20 -18.40 4.92
N ALA A 362 -26.32 -17.23 5.54
CA ALA A 362 -26.93 -17.04 6.85
C ALA A 362 -28.45 -17.31 6.82
N GLU A 363 -29.10 -17.37 7.98
CA GLU A 363 -30.52 -17.76 8.11
C GLU A 363 -31.50 -16.66 7.65
N ASP A 364 -31.02 -15.42 7.55
CA ASP A 364 -31.78 -14.22 7.16
C ASP A 364 -32.04 -14.12 5.64
N ALA A 365 -31.16 -14.67 4.79
CA ALA A 365 -31.27 -14.69 3.33
C ALA A 365 -32.41 -15.58 2.76
N ASN A 366 -33.53 -15.73 3.47
CA ASN A 366 -34.60 -16.68 3.15
C ASN A 366 -35.25 -16.43 1.78
N GLY A 367 -35.08 -17.39 0.86
CA GLY A 367 -35.77 -17.41 -0.43
C GLY A 367 -35.02 -16.76 -1.61
N GLU A 368 -33.75 -16.39 -1.43
CA GLU A 368 -32.97 -15.69 -2.46
C GLU A 368 -32.39 -16.60 -3.57
N ASP A 369 -32.09 -16.00 -4.72
CA ASP A 369 -31.33 -16.66 -5.79
C ASP A 369 -29.83 -16.38 -5.63
N LEU A 370 -29.03 -17.42 -5.36
CA LEU A 370 -27.56 -17.31 -5.32
C LEU A 370 -26.95 -18.00 -6.53
N ILE A 371 -26.09 -17.30 -7.27
CA ILE A 371 -25.31 -17.86 -8.38
C ILE A 371 -23.84 -17.97 -7.96
N LEU A 372 -23.24 -19.15 -8.16
CA LEU A 372 -21.83 -19.41 -7.91
C LEU A 372 -21.09 -19.75 -9.22
N GLU A 373 -19.91 -19.17 -9.42
CA GLU A 373 -19.00 -19.49 -10.52
C GLU A 373 -17.56 -19.58 -9.99
N GLY A 374 -16.82 -20.66 -10.29
CA GLY A 374 -15.42 -20.82 -9.88
C GLY A 374 -15.15 -21.94 -8.87
N HIS A 375 -14.05 -21.87 -8.11
CA HIS A 375 -13.70 -22.88 -7.10
C HIS A 375 -14.00 -22.40 -5.67
N PHE A 376 -14.62 -23.27 -4.88
CA PHE A 376 -14.99 -23.04 -3.48
C PHE A 376 -14.61 -24.28 -2.64
N GLU A 377 -13.94 -24.08 -1.51
CA GLU A 377 -13.63 -25.18 -0.58
C GLU A 377 -14.92 -25.66 0.11
N SER A 378 -15.78 -24.72 0.54
CA SER A 378 -17.08 -25.10 1.09
C SER A 378 -18.20 -24.09 0.81
N VAL A 379 -19.42 -24.61 0.76
CA VAL A 379 -20.66 -23.81 0.65
C VAL A 379 -21.67 -24.36 1.64
N GLN A 380 -21.94 -23.64 2.72
CA GLN A 380 -22.95 -23.99 3.72
C GLN A 380 -24.21 -23.14 3.54
N VAL A 381 -25.36 -23.77 3.37
CA VAL A 381 -26.66 -23.12 3.24
C VAL A 381 -27.44 -23.28 4.54
N ASN A 382 -27.73 -22.18 5.24
CA ASN A 382 -28.60 -22.18 6.42
C ASN A 382 -30.00 -21.60 6.13
N ALA A 383 -30.12 -20.61 5.24
CA ALA A 383 -31.40 -20.03 4.81
C ALA A 383 -32.38 -21.07 4.21
N PRO A 384 -33.68 -21.04 4.59
CA PRO A 384 -34.73 -21.78 3.91
C PRO A 384 -35.01 -21.23 2.50
N GLN A 385 -35.70 -22.04 1.69
CA GLN A 385 -36.26 -21.68 0.38
C GLN A 385 -35.29 -21.14 -0.71
N MET A 386 -33.98 -21.11 -0.46
CA MET A 386 -32.94 -20.63 -1.40
C MET A 386 -32.98 -21.29 -2.78
N ASN A 387 -32.64 -20.54 -3.83
CA ASN A 387 -32.36 -21.07 -5.17
C ASN A 387 -30.87 -20.92 -5.50
N ILE A 388 -30.05 -21.86 -5.06
CA ILE A 388 -28.64 -21.90 -5.42
C ILE A 388 -28.51 -22.40 -6.86
N SER A 389 -27.75 -21.71 -7.69
CA SER A 389 -27.37 -22.11 -9.05
C SER A 389 -25.87 -22.03 -9.23
N THR A 390 -25.32 -22.84 -10.12
CA THR A 390 -23.90 -22.77 -10.53
C THR A 390 -23.79 -22.38 -12.00
N GLN A 391 -22.68 -21.75 -12.38
CA GLN A 391 -22.37 -21.33 -13.75
C GLN A 391 -20.95 -21.72 -14.14
N GLY A 392 -20.67 -21.79 -15.45
CA GLY A 392 -19.35 -22.07 -15.98
C GLY A 392 -18.74 -23.38 -15.43
N THR A 393 -17.42 -23.40 -15.30
CA THR A 393 -16.70 -24.52 -14.66
C THR A 393 -16.63 -24.28 -13.15
N THR A 394 -17.71 -24.60 -12.44
CA THR A 394 -17.76 -24.49 -10.97
C THR A 394 -17.30 -25.78 -10.29
N VAL A 395 -16.42 -25.67 -9.30
CA VAL A 395 -15.99 -26.77 -8.44
C VAL A 395 -16.29 -26.41 -6.99
N ILE A 396 -16.93 -27.33 -6.25
CA ILE A 396 -17.22 -27.15 -4.82
C ILE A 396 -16.76 -28.40 -4.07
N ASP A 397 -15.79 -28.27 -3.17
CA ASP A 397 -15.22 -29.45 -2.51
C ASP A 397 -16.18 -30.00 -1.43
N LYS A 398 -16.90 -29.11 -0.72
CA LYS A 398 -17.92 -29.50 0.26
C LYS A 398 -19.14 -28.57 0.28
N MET A 399 -20.26 -29.00 -0.31
CA MET A 399 -21.56 -28.34 -0.12
C MET A 399 -22.33 -28.98 1.04
N VAL A 400 -22.88 -28.15 1.94
CA VAL A 400 -23.73 -28.57 3.07
C VAL A 400 -25.04 -27.80 3.04
N ILE A 401 -26.16 -28.51 2.92
CA ILE A 401 -27.49 -27.94 3.17
C ILE A 401 -27.87 -28.26 4.61
N ALA A 402 -28.03 -27.24 5.44
CA ALA A 402 -28.44 -27.38 6.84
C ALA A 402 -29.88 -27.92 6.93
N LYS A 403 -30.27 -28.33 8.15
CA LYS A 403 -31.62 -28.86 8.40
C LYS A 403 -32.70 -27.81 8.13
N ASP A 404 -32.43 -26.58 8.55
CA ASP A 404 -33.38 -25.48 8.56
C ASP A 404 -33.44 -24.77 7.20
N ALA A 405 -32.47 -25.04 6.31
CA ALA A 405 -32.46 -24.73 4.88
C ALA A 405 -33.44 -25.59 4.05
N ALA A 406 -34.62 -25.88 4.61
CA ALA A 406 -35.63 -26.73 3.99
C ALA A 406 -36.39 -26.00 2.88
N GLY A 407 -36.76 -26.74 1.84
CA GLY A 407 -37.45 -26.21 0.67
C GLY A 407 -36.54 -25.57 -0.39
N SER A 408 -35.27 -25.34 -0.07
CA SER A 408 -34.25 -24.83 -0.97
C SER A 408 -34.02 -25.76 -2.18
N SER A 409 -33.55 -25.21 -3.30
CA SER A 409 -33.16 -25.96 -4.48
C SER A 409 -31.74 -25.59 -4.96
N VAL A 410 -31.04 -26.57 -5.54
CA VAL A 410 -29.66 -26.44 -6.02
C VAL A 410 -29.65 -26.84 -7.49
N ASN A 411 -29.21 -25.95 -8.39
CA ASN A 411 -29.23 -26.15 -9.83
C ASN A 411 -27.80 -26.19 -10.40
N LEU A 412 -27.39 -27.33 -10.93
CA LEU A 412 -26.01 -27.58 -11.34
C LEU A 412 -25.81 -27.47 -12.86
N ASP A 413 -24.99 -26.51 -13.32
CA ASP A 413 -24.58 -26.46 -14.73
C ASP A 413 -23.89 -27.78 -15.14
N GLN A 414 -23.99 -28.14 -16.42
CA GLN A 414 -23.40 -29.37 -16.98
C GLN A 414 -21.89 -29.54 -16.69
N ASN A 415 -21.14 -28.44 -16.54
CA ASN A 415 -19.70 -28.45 -16.24
C ASN A 415 -19.39 -28.37 -14.74
N SER A 416 -20.41 -28.19 -13.89
CA SER A 416 -20.24 -28.02 -12.45
C SER A 416 -20.01 -29.34 -11.73
N ARG A 417 -19.19 -29.31 -10.68
CA ARG A 417 -18.66 -30.51 -10.02
C ARG A 417 -18.59 -30.33 -8.50
N ILE A 418 -19.35 -31.12 -7.75
CA ILE A 418 -19.28 -31.17 -6.29
C ILE A 418 -18.52 -32.45 -5.87
N GLU A 419 -17.45 -32.34 -5.07
CA GLU A 419 -16.79 -33.53 -4.49
C GLU A 419 -17.69 -34.16 -3.43
N LYS A 420 -18.08 -33.41 -2.38
CA LYS A 420 -18.99 -33.88 -1.34
C LYS A 420 -20.20 -32.98 -1.15
N MET A 421 -21.39 -33.56 -1.21
CA MET A 421 -22.65 -32.93 -0.81
C MET A 421 -23.15 -33.54 0.50
N VAL A 422 -23.72 -32.73 1.40
CA VAL A 422 -24.37 -33.18 2.64
C VAL A 422 -25.76 -32.55 2.72
N LEU A 423 -26.79 -33.37 2.81
CA LEU A 423 -28.20 -32.96 2.71
C LEU A 423 -28.94 -33.25 4.01
N ASN A 424 -28.95 -32.26 4.93
CA ASN A 424 -29.61 -32.37 6.24
C ASN A 424 -31.02 -31.75 6.24
N GLY A 425 -31.32 -30.86 5.29
CA GLY A 425 -32.65 -30.31 5.03
C GLY A 425 -33.28 -30.93 3.78
N LYS A 426 -34.59 -30.72 3.58
CA LYS A 426 -35.29 -31.16 2.37
C LYS A 426 -34.90 -30.26 1.18
N THR A 427 -34.28 -30.82 0.16
CA THR A 427 -33.70 -30.08 -0.98
C THR A 427 -34.06 -30.73 -2.33
N ALA A 428 -34.33 -29.91 -3.33
CA ALA A 428 -34.45 -30.36 -4.73
C ALA A 428 -33.18 -30.03 -5.52
N VAL A 429 -32.41 -31.04 -5.92
CA VAL A 429 -31.17 -30.90 -6.69
C VAL A 429 -31.46 -31.15 -8.16
N LYS A 430 -31.05 -30.21 -9.02
CA LYS A 430 -31.45 -30.06 -10.42
C LYS A 430 -30.23 -29.86 -11.32
N GLY A 431 -30.44 -29.91 -12.63
CA GLY A 431 -29.39 -29.72 -13.63
C GLY A 431 -28.53 -30.96 -13.84
N GLN A 432 -27.43 -30.77 -14.57
CA GLN A 432 -26.66 -31.84 -15.22
C GLN A 432 -25.20 -31.93 -14.75
N GLY A 433 -24.79 -31.11 -13.77
CA GLY A 433 -23.49 -31.22 -13.12
C GLY A 433 -23.25 -32.56 -12.42
N ARG A 434 -22.02 -32.81 -11.98
CA ARG A 434 -21.60 -34.06 -11.33
C ARG A 434 -21.45 -33.89 -9.82
N ILE A 435 -22.01 -34.81 -9.05
CA ILE A 435 -21.83 -34.90 -7.59
C ILE A 435 -21.14 -36.23 -7.32
N VAL A 436 -19.93 -36.22 -6.74
CA VAL A 436 -19.15 -37.46 -6.56
C VAL A 436 -19.65 -38.28 -5.38
N HIS A 437 -19.99 -37.64 -4.27
CA HIS A 437 -20.56 -38.31 -3.11
C HIS A 437 -21.61 -37.45 -2.40
N ALA A 438 -22.78 -38.02 -2.09
CA ALA A 438 -23.83 -37.36 -1.31
C ALA A 438 -24.13 -38.09 0.01
N ASP A 439 -24.00 -37.41 1.16
CA ASP A 439 -24.54 -37.88 2.44
C ASP A 439 -25.98 -37.35 2.60
N VAL A 440 -26.96 -38.26 2.58
CA VAL A 440 -28.40 -37.93 2.61
C VAL A 440 -28.98 -38.23 3.99
N ASN A 441 -29.33 -37.18 4.74
CA ASN A 441 -29.85 -37.25 6.11
C ASN A 441 -31.30 -36.77 6.25
N ALA A 442 -31.93 -36.34 5.15
CA ALA A 442 -33.30 -35.81 5.12
C ALA A 442 -34.25 -36.60 4.20
N ASP A 443 -35.54 -36.54 4.50
CA ASP A 443 -36.61 -37.12 3.69
C ASP A 443 -36.95 -36.25 2.47
N HIS A 444 -37.39 -36.88 1.37
CA HIS A 444 -37.88 -36.22 0.14
C HIS A 444 -36.83 -35.36 -0.60
N ILE A 445 -35.55 -35.77 -0.57
CA ILE A 445 -34.56 -35.30 -1.53
C ILE A 445 -34.98 -35.72 -2.94
N THR A 446 -34.84 -34.82 -3.92
CA THR A 446 -34.96 -35.16 -5.34
C THR A 446 -33.68 -34.80 -6.08
N TYR A 447 -33.32 -35.62 -7.07
CA TYR A 447 -32.23 -35.39 -8.00
C TYR A 447 -32.78 -35.35 -9.43
N GLU A 448 -32.35 -34.41 -10.27
CA GLU A 448 -32.53 -34.51 -11.73
C GLU A 448 -31.51 -35.49 -12.34
N LYS A 449 -30.27 -35.42 -11.85
CA LYS A 449 -29.17 -36.34 -12.12
C LYS A 449 -28.62 -36.85 -10.79
N ALA A 450 -28.54 -38.18 -10.64
CA ALA A 450 -28.07 -38.81 -9.40
C ALA A 450 -26.57 -38.59 -9.17
N PRO A 451 -26.10 -38.57 -7.90
CA PRO A 451 -24.68 -38.57 -7.58
C PRO A 451 -24.01 -39.92 -7.94
N ASP A 452 -22.71 -39.90 -8.25
CA ASP A 452 -21.91 -41.09 -8.54
C ASP A 452 -21.93 -42.10 -7.37
N ASN A 453 -22.00 -41.61 -6.14
CA ASN A 453 -22.14 -42.40 -4.91
C ASN A 453 -23.01 -41.66 -3.88
N GLN A 454 -23.68 -42.40 -2.99
CA GLN A 454 -24.46 -41.81 -1.90
C GLN A 454 -24.52 -42.71 -0.65
N THR A 455 -24.47 -42.06 0.52
CA THR A 455 -24.73 -42.68 1.82
C THR A 455 -26.07 -42.17 2.34
N ILE A 456 -27.01 -43.07 2.64
CA ILE A 456 -28.31 -42.71 3.21
C ILE A 456 -28.27 -42.95 4.73
N GLY A 457 -28.48 -41.90 5.52
CA GLY A 457 -28.52 -41.98 6.98
C GLY A 457 -29.74 -42.78 7.46
N GLY A 458 -29.55 -43.62 8.48
CA GLY A 458 -30.56 -44.57 8.97
C GLY A 458 -31.86 -43.97 9.55
N ASN A 459 -31.98 -42.65 9.62
CA ASN A 459 -33.18 -41.93 10.02
C ASN A 459 -34.09 -41.53 8.82
N VAL A 460 -33.61 -41.67 7.58
CA VAL A 460 -34.36 -41.35 6.36
C VAL A 460 -35.43 -42.43 6.11
N LYS A 461 -36.68 -41.98 5.99
CA LYS A 461 -37.89 -42.78 5.73
C LYS A 461 -38.33 -42.70 4.27
N VAL A 462 -38.07 -41.57 3.61
CA VAL A 462 -38.38 -41.35 2.20
C VAL A 462 -37.06 -41.12 1.45
N PRO A 463 -36.46 -42.18 0.88
CA PRO A 463 -35.15 -42.10 0.23
C PRO A 463 -35.16 -41.17 -1.00
N PRO A 464 -33.98 -40.69 -1.44
CA PRO A 464 -33.87 -39.80 -2.58
C PRO A 464 -34.45 -40.43 -3.86
N THR A 465 -35.09 -39.60 -4.69
CA THR A 465 -35.70 -40.04 -5.96
C THR A 465 -35.14 -39.25 -7.15
N ALA A 466 -34.95 -39.95 -8.27
CA ALA A 466 -34.47 -39.40 -9.54
C ALA A 466 -35.36 -39.87 -10.70
N PRO A 467 -35.49 -39.10 -11.80
CA PRO A 467 -36.24 -39.53 -12.97
C PRO A 467 -35.52 -40.70 -13.70
N PRO A 468 -36.26 -41.62 -14.33
CA PRO A 468 -35.65 -42.71 -15.10
C PRO A 468 -34.94 -42.18 -16.36
N VAL A 469 -33.71 -42.64 -16.60
CA VAL A 469 -32.92 -42.28 -17.78
C VAL A 469 -33.54 -42.94 -19.01
N SER A 470 -34.24 -42.16 -19.81
CA SER A 470 -34.90 -42.62 -21.04
C SER A 470 -33.91 -42.72 -22.19
N VAL A 471 -34.14 -43.67 -23.09
CA VAL A 471 -33.43 -43.76 -24.38
C VAL A 471 -33.67 -42.48 -25.18
N THR A 472 -32.60 -41.85 -25.62
CA THR A 472 -32.63 -40.64 -26.47
C THR A 472 -32.51 -40.98 -27.95
N GLY A 473 -31.83 -42.08 -28.29
CA GLY A 473 -31.58 -42.51 -29.66
C GLY A 473 -31.28 -44.01 -29.80
N ILE A 474 -31.44 -44.52 -31.01
CA ILE A 474 -31.03 -45.88 -31.40
C ILE A 474 -30.39 -45.78 -32.80
N THR A 475 -29.19 -46.35 -32.95
CA THR A 475 -28.52 -46.52 -34.25
C THR A 475 -28.63 -47.98 -34.69
N VAL A 476 -29.08 -48.23 -35.92
CA VAL A 476 -29.12 -49.57 -36.51
C VAL A 476 -28.02 -49.71 -37.56
N SER A 477 -27.17 -50.72 -37.40
CA SER A 477 -26.14 -51.09 -38.37
C SER A 477 -26.34 -52.54 -38.84
N SER A 478 -25.61 -52.91 -39.88
CA SER A 478 -25.50 -54.27 -40.42
C SER A 478 -24.08 -54.78 -40.19
N VAL A 479 -23.88 -56.11 -40.18
CA VAL A 479 -22.52 -56.67 -40.22
C VAL A 479 -21.78 -56.16 -41.47
N ASN A 480 -20.54 -55.71 -41.28
CA ASN A 480 -19.72 -55.01 -42.30
C ASN A 480 -20.39 -53.76 -42.92
N ASP A 481 -21.40 -53.20 -42.26
CA ASP A 481 -22.24 -52.08 -42.71
C ASP A 481 -22.99 -52.28 -44.05
N GLU A 482 -23.08 -53.53 -44.52
CA GLU A 482 -23.74 -53.94 -45.76
C GLU A 482 -25.10 -53.28 -45.99
N THR A 483 -25.28 -52.70 -47.17
CA THR A 483 -26.54 -52.02 -47.59
C THR A 483 -27.31 -52.81 -48.64
N THR A 484 -26.78 -53.94 -49.10
CA THR A 484 -27.40 -54.81 -50.10
C THR A 484 -27.47 -56.25 -49.63
N LEU A 485 -28.36 -57.04 -50.22
CA LEU A 485 -28.50 -58.47 -49.90
C LEU A 485 -29.00 -59.23 -51.14
N GLU A 486 -28.22 -60.19 -51.67
CA GLU A 486 -28.71 -61.04 -52.77
C GLU A 486 -29.93 -61.86 -52.30
N LYS A 487 -30.99 -61.87 -53.10
CA LYS A 487 -32.24 -62.63 -52.91
C LYS A 487 -31.98 -64.08 -52.47
N GLY A 488 -32.54 -64.49 -51.35
CA GLY A 488 -32.33 -65.80 -50.72
C GLY A 488 -31.23 -65.86 -49.65
N SER A 489 -30.41 -64.80 -49.51
CA SER A 489 -29.37 -64.70 -48.48
C SER A 489 -29.86 -64.07 -47.17
N THR A 490 -29.03 -64.14 -46.12
CA THR A 490 -29.30 -63.56 -44.79
C THR A 490 -28.26 -62.51 -44.40
N LEU A 491 -28.64 -61.55 -43.55
CA LEU A 491 -27.77 -60.48 -43.04
C LEU A 491 -28.04 -60.22 -41.55
N GLN A 492 -26.99 -60.13 -40.72
CA GLN A 492 -27.15 -59.80 -39.30
C GLN A 492 -27.22 -58.28 -39.10
N MET A 493 -28.22 -57.82 -38.34
CA MET A 493 -28.42 -56.42 -37.96
C MET A 493 -28.10 -56.21 -36.47
N ASN A 494 -27.53 -55.06 -36.13
CA ASN A 494 -27.13 -54.68 -34.77
C ASN A 494 -27.79 -53.34 -34.39
N ALA A 495 -28.06 -53.14 -33.10
CA ALA A 495 -28.62 -51.89 -32.58
C ALA A 495 -27.78 -51.39 -31.40
N ILE A 496 -27.38 -50.13 -31.44
CA ILE A 496 -26.75 -49.40 -30.34
C ILE A 496 -27.80 -48.45 -29.76
N VAL A 497 -27.94 -48.45 -28.44
CA VAL A 497 -28.91 -47.62 -27.69
C VAL A 497 -28.14 -46.50 -27.00
N THR A 498 -28.65 -45.27 -27.07
CA THR A 498 -28.05 -44.11 -26.41
C THR A 498 -29.05 -43.43 -25.46
N PRO A 499 -28.63 -42.97 -24.27
CA PRO A 499 -27.33 -43.25 -23.66
C PRO A 499 -27.23 -44.72 -23.21
N GLU A 500 -26.03 -45.21 -22.90
CA GLU A 500 -25.80 -46.63 -22.58
C GLU A 500 -26.41 -47.04 -21.22
N ASP A 501 -26.46 -46.09 -20.29
CA ASP A 501 -27.05 -46.17 -18.94
C ASP A 501 -28.57 -46.00 -18.92
N ALA A 502 -29.23 -45.89 -20.09
CA ALA A 502 -30.68 -45.82 -20.18
C ALA A 502 -31.34 -46.98 -19.43
N THR A 503 -32.28 -46.65 -18.54
CA THR A 503 -32.82 -47.52 -17.49
C THR A 503 -33.49 -48.80 -18.03
N ASN A 504 -33.85 -48.83 -19.31
CA ASN A 504 -34.20 -50.05 -20.04
C ASN A 504 -33.63 -50.04 -21.48
N ASN A 505 -32.35 -50.41 -21.62
CA ASN A 505 -31.63 -50.46 -22.90
C ASN A 505 -32.02 -51.61 -23.86
N LYS A 506 -33.23 -52.16 -23.78
CA LYS A 506 -33.68 -53.27 -24.65
C LYS A 506 -34.51 -52.78 -25.83
N VAL A 507 -34.41 -53.50 -26.96
CA VAL A 507 -35.09 -53.14 -28.22
C VAL A 507 -36.10 -54.19 -28.70
N ILE A 508 -36.92 -53.80 -29.68
CA ILE A 508 -37.81 -54.66 -30.48
C ILE A 508 -37.42 -54.49 -31.95
N TRP A 509 -37.08 -55.59 -32.60
CA TRP A 509 -36.78 -55.64 -34.04
C TRP A 509 -38.05 -55.79 -34.88
N SER A 510 -38.11 -55.09 -36.00
CA SER A 510 -39.10 -55.29 -37.05
C SER A 510 -38.53 -54.94 -38.44
N VAL A 511 -39.21 -55.35 -39.50
CA VAL A 511 -38.87 -54.99 -40.88
C VAL A 511 -40.11 -54.50 -41.62
N ALA A 512 -39.98 -53.34 -42.26
CA ALA A 512 -40.99 -52.78 -43.15
C ALA A 512 -40.62 -53.12 -44.60
N ASN A 513 -41.51 -53.82 -45.29
CA ASN A 513 -41.32 -54.15 -46.70
C ASN A 513 -41.62 -52.93 -47.57
N GLY A 514 -40.65 -52.51 -48.39
CA GLY A 514 -40.78 -51.43 -49.36
C GLY A 514 -41.20 -51.98 -50.73
N THR A 515 -40.32 -51.88 -51.72
CA THR A 515 -40.53 -52.57 -53.01
C THR A 515 -40.18 -54.07 -52.94
N GLY A 516 -39.28 -54.44 -52.01
CA GLY A 516 -38.85 -55.80 -51.73
C GLY A 516 -39.56 -56.43 -50.54
N MET A 517 -39.14 -57.64 -50.17
CA MET A 517 -39.67 -58.37 -49.00
C MET A 517 -38.57 -59.09 -48.24
N ALA A 518 -38.62 -59.01 -46.92
CA ALA A 518 -37.77 -59.78 -46.00
C ALA A 518 -38.53 -60.19 -44.74
N SER A 519 -37.92 -61.07 -43.95
CA SER A 519 -38.28 -61.33 -42.55
C SER A 519 -37.07 -61.03 -41.65
N ILE A 520 -37.31 -60.69 -40.37
CA ILE A 520 -36.26 -60.47 -39.37
C ILE A 520 -36.57 -61.22 -38.07
N SER A 521 -35.55 -61.79 -37.42
CA SER A 521 -35.68 -62.45 -36.13
C SER A 521 -35.73 -61.47 -34.96
N SER A 522 -36.12 -61.97 -33.78
CA SER A 522 -35.99 -61.25 -32.50
C SER A 522 -34.54 -60.94 -32.10
N THR A 523 -33.56 -61.52 -32.79
CA THR A 523 -32.11 -61.28 -32.62
C THR A 523 -31.51 -60.41 -33.73
N GLY A 524 -32.31 -59.84 -34.64
CA GLY A 524 -31.85 -58.96 -35.70
C GLY A 524 -31.36 -59.65 -36.98
N LEU A 525 -31.53 -60.97 -37.15
CA LEU A 525 -31.14 -61.68 -38.37
C LEU A 525 -32.19 -61.49 -39.47
N LEU A 526 -31.83 -60.77 -40.54
CA LEU A 526 -32.64 -60.47 -41.72
C LEU A 526 -32.51 -61.58 -42.78
N THR A 527 -33.59 -61.92 -43.48
CA THR A 527 -33.61 -62.89 -44.59
C THR A 527 -34.30 -62.31 -45.82
N ALA A 528 -33.63 -62.31 -46.98
CA ALA A 528 -34.15 -61.73 -48.23
C ALA A 528 -35.09 -62.68 -48.99
N VAL A 529 -36.32 -62.23 -49.25
CA VAL A 529 -37.37 -63.03 -49.93
C VAL A 529 -37.68 -62.49 -51.35
N LYS A 530 -37.76 -61.16 -51.52
CA LYS A 530 -38.09 -60.52 -52.81
C LYS A 530 -37.26 -59.25 -53.02
N VAL A 531 -36.79 -59.08 -54.25
CA VAL A 531 -35.99 -57.93 -54.72
C VAL A 531 -36.74 -56.61 -54.62
N GLY A 532 -35.97 -55.57 -54.29
CA GLY A 532 -36.44 -54.23 -53.91
C GLY A 532 -35.99 -53.87 -52.49
N THR A 533 -36.40 -52.70 -52.00
CA THR A 533 -35.97 -52.20 -50.70
C THR A 533 -36.79 -52.75 -49.53
N VAL A 534 -36.14 -52.92 -48.38
CA VAL A 534 -36.75 -53.17 -47.07
C VAL A 534 -36.09 -52.28 -46.02
N THR A 535 -36.86 -51.79 -45.05
CA THR A 535 -36.33 -50.96 -43.95
C THR A 535 -36.37 -51.76 -42.67
N VAL A 536 -35.20 -52.09 -42.13
CA VAL A 536 -35.08 -52.67 -40.79
C VAL A 536 -35.27 -51.56 -39.75
N LYS A 537 -35.98 -51.87 -38.65
CA LYS A 537 -36.25 -50.98 -37.53
C LYS A 537 -35.95 -51.66 -36.19
N ALA A 538 -35.30 -50.94 -35.28
CA ALA A 538 -35.17 -51.31 -33.86
C ALA A 538 -35.83 -50.21 -33.01
N THR A 539 -36.72 -50.58 -32.09
CA THR A 539 -37.52 -49.65 -31.26
C THR A 539 -37.26 -49.89 -29.77
N ALA A 540 -37.15 -48.84 -28.96
CA ALA A 540 -36.89 -48.94 -27.53
C ALA A 540 -38.04 -49.61 -26.75
N ARG A 541 -37.73 -50.21 -25.58
CA ARG A 541 -38.71 -50.84 -24.66
C ARG A 541 -38.99 -50.05 -23.38
N ASP A 542 -38.35 -48.90 -23.20
CA ASP A 542 -38.48 -48.03 -22.03
C ASP A 542 -39.73 -47.13 -22.05
N GLY A 543 -40.37 -46.96 -23.22
CA GLY A 543 -41.51 -46.06 -23.43
C GLY A 543 -41.15 -44.74 -24.11
N SER A 544 -39.89 -44.50 -24.45
CA SER A 544 -39.40 -43.27 -25.12
C SER A 544 -39.82 -43.11 -26.59
N GLU A 545 -40.47 -44.14 -27.16
CA GLU A 545 -40.79 -44.31 -28.59
C GLU A 545 -39.59 -44.23 -29.58
N LYS A 546 -38.36 -44.06 -29.08
CA LYS A 546 -37.17 -43.94 -29.92
C LYS A 546 -36.95 -45.20 -30.75
N ASN A 547 -36.50 -44.97 -31.98
CA ASN A 547 -36.23 -46.04 -32.92
C ASN A 547 -35.16 -45.63 -33.93
N GLY A 548 -34.32 -46.60 -34.29
CA GLY A 548 -33.34 -46.50 -35.37
C GLY A 548 -33.79 -47.33 -36.56
N THR A 549 -33.37 -46.95 -37.76
CA THR A 549 -33.66 -47.70 -38.98
C THR A 549 -32.44 -47.79 -39.89
N LYS A 550 -32.38 -48.86 -40.71
CA LYS A 550 -31.43 -48.99 -41.83
C LYS A 550 -32.14 -49.57 -43.04
N LEU A 551 -31.94 -48.94 -44.19
CA LEU A 551 -32.45 -49.39 -45.48
C LEU A 551 -31.52 -50.47 -46.05
N ILE A 552 -32.08 -51.61 -46.44
CA ILE A 552 -31.37 -52.69 -47.15
C ILE A 552 -32.02 -52.88 -48.53
N THR A 553 -31.18 -52.90 -49.57
CA THR A 553 -31.63 -53.14 -50.95
C THR A 553 -31.44 -54.60 -51.31
N ILE A 554 -32.54 -55.34 -51.45
CA ILE A 554 -32.49 -56.73 -51.89
C ILE A 554 -32.30 -56.74 -53.40
N THR A 555 -31.26 -57.41 -53.88
CA THR A 555 -30.84 -57.44 -55.30
C THR A 555 -31.15 -58.79 -55.94
N GLU A 556 -31.40 -58.81 -57.26
CA GLU A 556 -31.36 -60.07 -58.01
C GLU A 556 -29.90 -60.58 -58.07
N ILE A 557 -29.76 -61.90 -58.19
CA ILE A 557 -28.46 -62.57 -58.28
C ILE A 557 -27.73 -62.10 -59.53
N GLN A 558 -26.53 -61.54 -59.37
CA GLN A 558 -25.76 -61.03 -60.51
C GLN A 558 -25.08 -62.14 -61.31
N ALA A 559 -25.04 -61.99 -62.63
CA ALA A 559 -24.28 -62.87 -63.53
C ALA A 559 -22.76 -62.62 -63.43
N GLY A 560 -21.97 -63.65 -63.67
CA GLY A 560 -20.51 -63.56 -63.69
C GLY A 560 -19.99 -62.62 -64.79
N THR A 561 -18.98 -61.82 -64.48
CA THR A 561 -18.36 -60.88 -65.43
C THR A 561 -16.93 -61.29 -65.74
N ILE A 562 -16.66 -61.58 -67.02
CA ILE A 562 -15.32 -61.88 -67.53
C ILE A 562 -14.62 -60.63 -68.09
N ALA A 563 -13.32 -60.55 -67.82
CA ALA A 563 -12.42 -59.50 -68.29
C ALA A 563 -11.03 -60.08 -68.60
N THR A 564 -10.19 -59.34 -69.34
CA THR A 564 -8.76 -59.68 -69.52
C THR A 564 -7.91 -58.41 -69.46
N THR A 565 -6.66 -58.57 -69.03
CA THR A 565 -5.60 -57.57 -69.20
C THR A 565 -4.61 -57.92 -70.32
N SER A 566 -4.78 -59.09 -70.97
CA SER A 566 -3.96 -59.54 -72.09
C SER A 566 -4.26 -58.69 -73.33
N THR A 567 -3.34 -57.80 -73.69
CA THR A 567 -3.41 -57.01 -74.92
C THR A 567 -2.86 -57.80 -76.11
N ILE A 568 -3.41 -57.56 -77.29
CA ILE A 568 -2.95 -58.19 -78.55
C ILE A 568 -2.49 -57.10 -79.49
N THR A 569 -1.18 -56.86 -79.51
CA THR A 569 -0.54 -56.03 -80.54
C THR A 569 -0.71 -56.68 -81.92
N ALA A 570 -0.85 -55.90 -82.98
CA ALA A 570 -0.87 -56.42 -84.35
C ALA A 570 0.50 -57.05 -84.71
N GLY A 571 0.49 -58.22 -85.33
CA GLY A 571 1.69 -59.00 -85.69
C GLY A 571 2.11 -60.08 -84.68
N ALA A 572 1.41 -60.23 -83.55
CA ALA A 572 1.70 -61.25 -82.54
C ALA A 572 1.31 -62.66 -83.04
N VAL A 573 2.20 -63.64 -82.88
CA VAL A 573 2.01 -65.04 -83.30
C VAL A 573 1.58 -65.90 -82.11
N ASN A 574 0.55 -66.73 -82.30
CA ASN A 574 -0.02 -67.66 -81.30
C ASN A 574 -0.20 -67.05 -79.89
N PRO A 575 -0.90 -65.90 -79.76
CA PRO A 575 -1.02 -65.20 -78.48
C PRO A 575 -1.80 -66.00 -77.43
N ILE A 576 -1.57 -65.66 -76.16
CA ILE A 576 -2.26 -66.24 -75.01
C ILE A 576 -3.09 -65.14 -74.34
N ILE A 577 -4.35 -65.46 -74.01
CA ILE A 577 -5.29 -64.55 -73.34
C ILE A 577 -5.67 -65.17 -72.00
N THR A 578 -5.37 -64.50 -70.89
CA THR A 578 -5.83 -64.92 -69.56
C THR A 578 -7.07 -64.12 -69.17
N ILE A 579 -8.18 -64.82 -68.95
CA ILE A 579 -9.47 -64.24 -68.59
C ILE A 579 -9.72 -64.45 -67.11
N THR A 580 -9.98 -63.35 -66.41
CA THR A 580 -10.42 -63.33 -65.01
C THR A 580 -11.93 -63.14 -64.97
N LEU A 581 -12.58 -63.80 -64.02
CA LEU A 581 -14.01 -63.77 -63.74
C LEU A 581 -14.27 -63.14 -62.37
N THR A 582 -15.20 -62.20 -62.31
CA THR A 582 -15.78 -61.63 -61.08
C THR A 582 -17.26 -61.98 -60.97
N ASN A 583 -17.85 -61.74 -59.80
CA ASN A 583 -19.27 -61.94 -59.44
C ASN A 583 -19.81 -63.38 -59.48
N ASP A 584 -19.03 -64.34 -60.00
CA ASP A 584 -19.30 -65.78 -60.02
C ASP A 584 -17.95 -66.56 -59.97
N THR A 585 -17.98 -67.90 -59.96
CA THR A 585 -16.80 -68.77 -60.11
C THR A 585 -16.97 -69.79 -61.24
N PHE A 586 -15.86 -70.19 -61.86
CA PHE A 586 -15.85 -71.17 -62.94
C PHE A 586 -16.04 -72.60 -62.41
N THR A 587 -16.95 -73.38 -63.01
CA THR A 587 -17.10 -74.82 -62.76
C THR A 587 -15.93 -75.60 -63.39
N SER A 588 -15.86 -76.91 -63.13
CA SER A 588 -14.91 -77.80 -63.84
C SER A 588 -15.17 -77.92 -65.35
N LYS A 589 -16.35 -77.50 -65.84
CA LYS A 589 -16.73 -77.63 -67.26
C LYS A 589 -16.20 -76.49 -68.15
N VAL A 590 -15.61 -75.45 -67.58
CA VAL A 590 -15.14 -74.26 -68.33
C VAL A 590 -14.07 -74.56 -69.38
N THR A 591 -13.31 -75.66 -69.24
CA THR A 591 -12.23 -76.05 -70.15
C THR A 591 -12.72 -76.53 -71.53
N ALA A 592 -14.00 -76.90 -71.66
CA ALA A 592 -14.56 -77.31 -72.93
C ALA A 592 -14.98 -76.10 -73.78
N ILE A 593 -14.41 -75.95 -74.98
CA ILE A 593 -14.65 -74.83 -75.91
C ILE A 593 -16.16 -74.65 -76.22
N GLY A 594 -16.94 -75.74 -76.27
CA GLY A 594 -18.40 -75.65 -76.48
C GLY A 594 -19.17 -74.87 -75.39
N ASN A 595 -18.60 -74.77 -74.17
CA ASN A 595 -19.14 -73.96 -73.08
C ASN A 595 -18.76 -72.48 -73.19
N TRP A 596 -18.13 -72.05 -74.29
CA TRP A 596 -17.85 -70.66 -74.62
C TRP A 596 -18.48 -70.28 -75.96
N ASP A 597 -19.12 -69.12 -76.02
CA ASP A 597 -19.38 -68.45 -77.29
C ASP A 597 -18.16 -67.62 -77.68
N ASN A 598 -17.74 -67.73 -78.93
CA ASN A 598 -16.47 -67.20 -79.38
C ASN A 598 -16.55 -66.77 -80.85
N ALA A 599 -16.04 -65.58 -81.16
CA ALA A 599 -16.00 -65.02 -82.51
C ALA A 599 -14.74 -64.17 -82.69
N MET A 600 -13.85 -64.58 -83.60
CA MET A 600 -12.48 -64.04 -83.71
C MET A 600 -12.36 -62.81 -84.64
N GLY A 601 -13.41 -62.46 -85.38
CA GLY A 601 -13.42 -61.33 -86.31
C GLY A 601 -12.37 -61.46 -87.43
N ALA A 602 -11.89 -60.31 -87.93
CA ALA A 602 -10.86 -60.25 -88.97
C ALA A 602 -9.42 -60.49 -88.46
N THR A 603 -9.23 -60.84 -87.19
CA THR A 603 -7.92 -60.87 -86.52
C THR A 603 -6.97 -61.97 -87.03
N GLY A 604 -7.50 -63.01 -87.68
CA GLY A 604 -6.70 -64.15 -88.17
C GLY A 604 -6.30 -65.17 -87.11
N LEU A 605 -6.98 -65.16 -85.96
CA LEU A 605 -6.73 -66.07 -84.82
C LEU A 605 -7.83 -67.12 -84.65
N SER A 606 -7.53 -68.22 -83.95
CA SER A 606 -8.49 -69.24 -83.51
C SER A 606 -8.10 -69.83 -82.15
N ILE A 607 -9.08 -70.32 -81.38
CA ILE A 607 -8.85 -70.96 -80.07
C ILE A 607 -8.31 -72.38 -80.28
N ALA A 608 -7.16 -72.69 -79.65
CA ALA A 608 -6.59 -74.03 -79.63
C ALA A 608 -6.87 -74.80 -78.31
N ALA A 609 -6.86 -74.12 -77.17
CA ALA A 609 -7.16 -74.73 -75.86
C ALA A 609 -7.63 -73.71 -74.82
N ILE A 610 -8.42 -74.18 -73.85
CA ILE A 610 -8.82 -73.43 -72.64
C ILE A 610 -8.39 -74.22 -71.40
N THR A 611 -7.54 -73.64 -70.57
CA THR A 611 -7.10 -74.20 -69.28
C THR A 611 -7.80 -73.46 -68.14
N LYS A 612 -8.25 -74.17 -67.10
CA LYS A 612 -8.75 -73.55 -65.87
C LYS A 612 -7.58 -73.41 -64.90
N ASP A 613 -7.20 -72.18 -64.61
CA ASP A 613 -6.04 -71.88 -63.76
C ASP A 613 -6.49 -71.73 -62.29
N SER A 614 -7.69 -71.18 -62.06
CA SER A 614 -8.30 -71.07 -60.74
C SER A 614 -9.83 -71.04 -60.81
N ASN A 615 -10.53 -70.96 -59.67
CA ASN A 615 -11.97 -70.74 -59.64
C ASN A 615 -12.41 -69.39 -60.25
N GLN A 616 -11.48 -68.44 -60.46
CA GLN A 616 -11.77 -67.11 -61.03
C GLN A 616 -10.94 -66.84 -62.30
N GLN A 617 -10.18 -67.80 -62.83
CA GLN A 617 -9.28 -67.54 -63.96
C GLN A 617 -9.16 -68.74 -64.91
N VAL A 618 -9.16 -68.42 -66.21
CA VAL A 618 -8.84 -69.36 -67.30
C VAL A 618 -7.83 -68.75 -68.26
N THR A 619 -7.02 -69.60 -68.89
CA THR A 619 -6.06 -69.21 -69.91
C THR A 619 -6.43 -69.85 -71.24
N ILE A 620 -6.67 -69.00 -72.23
CA ILE A 620 -7.04 -69.37 -73.60
C ILE A 620 -5.82 -69.22 -74.50
N LYS A 621 -5.39 -70.31 -75.12
CA LYS A 621 -4.26 -70.34 -76.05
C LYS A 621 -4.79 -70.23 -77.48
N MET A 622 -4.33 -69.23 -78.23
CA MET A 622 -4.72 -69.00 -79.62
C MET A 622 -3.67 -69.55 -80.60
N THR A 623 -4.09 -69.80 -81.83
CA THR A 623 -3.23 -70.06 -82.99
C THR A 623 -3.49 -69.06 -84.12
N GLY A 624 -2.44 -68.72 -84.87
CA GLY A 624 -2.48 -67.75 -85.97
C GLY A 624 -1.57 -66.53 -85.73
N THR A 625 -1.76 -65.47 -86.52
CA THR A 625 -1.00 -64.21 -86.39
C THR A 625 -1.96 -63.02 -86.40
N SER A 626 -1.89 -62.17 -85.38
CA SER A 626 -2.87 -61.11 -85.14
C SER A 626 -2.85 -59.99 -86.19
N LYS A 627 -4.05 -59.57 -86.60
CA LYS A 627 -4.33 -58.35 -87.36
C LYS A 627 -5.25 -57.44 -86.54
N SER A 628 -5.31 -56.15 -86.90
CA SER A 628 -6.29 -55.24 -86.32
C SER A 628 -7.72 -55.74 -86.57
N GLY A 629 -8.54 -55.72 -85.53
CA GLY A 629 -9.88 -56.32 -85.49
C GLY A 629 -10.26 -56.69 -84.06
N ILE A 630 -11.52 -57.11 -83.87
CA ILE A 630 -12.09 -57.36 -82.53
C ILE A 630 -12.30 -58.87 -82.32
N ILE A 631 -11.81 -59.39 -81.19
CA ILE A 631 -12.15 -60.72 -80.66
C ILE A 631 -13.32 -60.59 -79.68
N LYS A 632 -14.30 -61.51 -79.74
CA LYS A 632 -15.40 -61.61 -78.77
C LYS A 632 -15.49 -62.99 -78.12
N LEU A 633 -15.74 -63.02 -76.81
CA LEU A 633 -15.79 -64.23 -75.96
C LEU A 633 -16.85 -64.10 -74.86
N SER A 634 -17.60 -65.16 -74.55
CA SER A 634 -18.43 -65.27 -73.32
C SER A 634 -18.54 -66.71 -72.82
N ALA A 635 -18.54 -66.91 -71.50
CA ALA A 635 -18.71 -68.20 -70.85
C ALA A 635 -20.20 -68.50 -70.61
N LYS A 636 -20.64 -69.72 -70.94
CA LYS A 636 -22.04 -70.15 -70.78
C LYS A 636 -22.37 -70.52 -69.34
N ALA A 637 -23.66 -70.51 -69.00
CA ALA A 637 -24.18 -70.90 -67.69
C ALA A 637 -23.60 -72.22 -67.15
N ALA A 638 -23.38 -73.23 -67.99
CA ALA A 638 -22.80 -74.52 -67.58
C ALA A 638 -21.33 -74.44 -67.10
N ALA A 639 -20.61 -73.36 -67.44
CA ALA A 639 -19.24 -73.09 -67.01
C ALA A 639 -19.17 -72.27 -65.70
N LEU A 640 -20.29 -71.85 -65.11
CA LEU A 640 -20.36 -70.85 -64.05
C LEU A 640 -21.23 -71.31 -62.87
N THR A 641 -20.89 -70.93 -61.64
CA THR A 641 -21.53 -71.49 -60.42
C THR A 641 -22.89 -70.89 -60.04
N LYS A 642 -23.19 -69.63 -60.39
CA LYS A 642 -24.53 -69.04 -60.20
C LYS A 642 -25.51 -69.46 -61.32
N GLY A 643 -25.06 -70.26 -62.30
CA GLY A 643 -25.93 -70.81 -63.36
C GLY A 643 -26.40 -69.79 -64.41
N LEU A 644 -25.78 -68.60 -64.45
CA LEU A 644 -26.02 -67.55 -65.45
C LEU A 644 -24.83 -67.50 -66.42
N ALA A 645 -25.06 -67.10 -67.67
CA ALA A 645 -23.97 -66.88 -68.63
C ALA A 645 -23.29 -65.51 -68.39
N SER A 646 -22.03 -65.37 -68.80
CA SER A 646 -21.28 -64.13 -68.62
C SER A 646 -21.63 -63.04 -69.64
N ASN A 647 -21.19 -61.82 -69.36
CA ASN A 647 -21.01 -60.80 -70.39
C ASN A 647 -20.12 -61.29 -71.56
N THR A 648 -20.24 -60.62 -72.71
CA THR A 648 -19.30 -60.78 -73.83
C THR A 648 -18.13 -59.82 -73.68
N LEU A 649 -16.94 -60.37 -73.39
CA LEU A 649 -15.66 -59.68 -73.45
C LEU A 649 -15.32 -59.35 -74.91
N SER A 650 -14.88 -58.13 -75.19
CA SER A 650 -14.35 -57.68 -76.49
C SER A 650 -12.92 -57.17 -76.34
N ILE A 651 -12.04 -57.43 -77.32
CA ILE A 651 -10.60 -57.10 -77.27
C ILE A 651 -10.17 -56.40 -78.58
N GLU A 652 -9.39 -55.32 -78.48
CA GLU A 652 -9.00 -54.38 -79.56
C GLU A 652 -7.53 -53.87 -79.39
N GLY A 653 -6.97 -53.11 -80.34
CA GLY A 653 -5.63 -52.49 -80.28
C GLY A 653 -5.62 -50.97 -80.58
N ALA A 654 -4.69 -50.18 -79.99
CA ALA A 654 -4.92 -48.76 -79.63
C ALA A 654 -3.83 -47.70 -80.05
N SER A 655 -3.99 -46.44 -79.58
CA SER A 655 -3.39 -45.16 -80.10
C SER A 655 -2.78 -44.20 -79.02
N VAL A 656 -2.45 -42.90 -79.31
CA VAL A 656 -1.54 -42.00 -78.52
C VAL A 656 -2.02 -40.52 -78.29
N LEU A 657 -1.62 -39.84 -77.19
CA LEU A 657 -2.17 -38.53 -76.68
C LEU A 657 -1.13 -37.42 -76.28
N VAL A 658 -1.60 -36.23 -75.84
CA VAL A 658 -0.84 -35.00 -75.39
C VAL A 658 -0.28 -35.10 -73.95
N THR A 659 0.76 -34.32 -73.60
CA THR A 659 1.35 -34.26 -72.24
C THR A 659 1.68 -32.87 -71.65
N ASN A 660 1.84 -31.77 -72.42
CA ASN A 660 2.20 -30.45 -71.85
C ASN A 660 1.73 -29.22 -72.66
N ILE A 661 1.56 -28.06 -71.98
CA ILE A 661 1.25 -26.73 -72.56
C ILE A 661 2.09 -25.61 -71.91
N MET A 662 2.52 -24.62 -72.71
CA MET A 662 3.24 -23.41 -72.25
C MET A 662 2.62 -22.13 -72.85
N VAL A 663 2.58 -21.02 -72.10
CA VAL A 663 1.94 -19.74 -72.48
C VAL A 663 2.92 -18.56 -72.33
N THR A 664 2.91 -17.60 -73.26
CA THR A 664 3.82 -16.43 -73.30
C THR A 664 3.17 -15.15 -73.86
N THR A 665 3.84 -14.00 -73.69
CA THR A 665 3.54 -12.72 -74.38
C THR A 665 4.67 -12.31 -75.34
N PRO A 666 4.38 -11.61 -76.45
CA PRO A 666 5.39 -10.98 -77.28
C PRO A 666 6.27 -10.02 -76.46
N GLY A 667 7.59 -10.15 -76.56
CA GLY A 667 8.55 -9.30 -75.84
C GLY A 667 8.53 -9.43 -74.31
N ASN A 668 7.88 -10.45 -73.75
CA ASN A 668 7.70 -10.64 -72.30
C ASN A 668 7.01 -9.46 -71.59
N VAL A 669 6.11 -8.75 -72.28
CA VAL A 669 5.34 -7.64 -71.70
C VAL A 669 4.45 -8.13 -70.56
N THR A 670 4.48 -7.42 -69.42
CA THR A 670 3.71 -7.70 -68.20
C THR A 670 2.81 -6.55 -67.75
N THR A 671 2.85 -5.39 -68.42
CA THR A 671 2.07 -4.18 -68.07
C THR A 671 1.34 -3.61 -69.30
N VAL A 672 0.16 -3.00 -69.09
CA VAL A 672 -0.66 -2.42 -70.16
C VAL A 672 -1.57 -1.28 -69.64
N ASP A 673 -1.82 -0.26 -70.48
CA ASP A 673 -2.76 0.82 -70.13
C ASP A 673 -4.22 0.37 -70.27
N ARG A 674 -5.10 0.87 -69.40
CA ARG A 674 -6.54 0.65 -69.47
C ARG A 674 -7.10 1.13 -70.81
N GLY A 675 -7.77 0.24 -71.54
CA GLY A 675 -8.25 0.51 -72.91
C GLY A 675 -7.22 0.34 -74.03
N LYS A 676 -6.04 -0.27 -73.78
CA LYS A 676 -5.09 -0.72 -74.82
C LYS A 676 -4.97 -2.25 -74.82
N THR A 677 -4.91 -2.87 -75.98
CA THR A 677 -4.95 -4.34 -76.11
C THR A 677 -3.57 -5.00 -76.12
N LEU A 678 -3.51 -6.29 -75.80
CA LEU A 678 -2.28 -7.11 -75.75
C LEU A 678 -2.53 -8.51 -76.35
N GLN A 679 -1.53 -9.12 -76.99
CA GLN A 679 -1.63 -10.45 -77.62
C GLN A 679 -0.93 -11.53 -76.77
N MET A 680 -1.51 -12.73 -76.71
CA MET A 680 -0.98 -13.92 -76.02
C MET A 680 -0.56 -15.02 -77.01
N ALA A 681 0.33 -15.94 -76.62
CA ALA A 681 0.82 -17.07 -77.43
C ALA A 681 0.97 -18.37 -76.63
N VAL A 682 0.99 -19.53 -77.31
CA VAL A 682 0.92 -20.87 -76.68
C VAL A 682 1.68 -21.96 -77.48
N ALA A 683 2.18 -23.01 -76.80
CA ALA A 683 2.79 -24.20 -77.40
C ALA A 683 2.33 -25.51 -76.72
N VAL A 684 2.32 -26.64 -77.45
CA VAL A 684 1.75 -27.95 -77.02
C VAL A 684 2.68 -29.12 -77.37
N LEU A 685 2.81 -30.12 -76.48
CA LEU A 685 3.70 -31.30 -76.63
C LEU A 685 3.04 -32.61 -76.16
N PRO A 686 3.46 -33.80 -76.66
CA PRO A 686 4.46 -34.02 -77.70
C PRO A 686 3.91 -33.78 -79.12
N ALA A 687 4.82 -33.58 -80.07
CA ALA A 687 4.46 -33.34 -81.47
C ALA A 687 3.77 -34.52 -82.17
N THR A 688 3.80 -35.73 -81.58
CA THR A 688 3.17 -36.96 -82.09
C THR A 688 1.76 -37.24 -81.55
N ALA A 689 1.24 -36.39 -80.65
CA ALA A 689 -0.13 -36.54 -80.15
C ALA A 689 -1.18 -36.42 -81.26
N THR A 690 -2.22 -37.26 -81.22
CA THR A 690 -3.23 -37.40 -82.29
C THR A 690 -4.20 -36.21 -82.40
N ASN A 691 -4.30 -35.37 -81.36
CA ASN A 691 -5.05 -34.11 -81.35
C ASN A 691 -4.22 -33.05 -80.57
N LYS A 692 -4.37 -31.75 -80.89
CA LYS A 692 -3.52 -30.66 -80.38
C LYS A 692 -4.27 -29.34 -80.06
N ASN A 693 -5.60 -29.32 -80.14
CA ASN A 693 -6.37 -28.07 -80.00
C ASN A 693 -6.41 -27.55 -78.55
N ILE A 694 -6.61 -26.23 -78.37
CA ILE A 694 -6.60 -25.55 -77.06
C ILE A 694 -7.74 -24.52 -76.89
N THR A 695 -7.99 -24.10 -75.65
CA THR A 695 -8.98 -23.05 -75.27
C THR A 695 -8.37 -22.04 -74.30
N TRP A 696 -8.65 -20.73 -74.46
CA TRP A 696 -8.18 -19.61 -73.62
C TRP A 696 -9.18 -19.19 -72.53
N SER A 697 -8.69 -18.59 -71.44
CA SER A 697 -9.50 -17.84 -70.45
C SER A 697 -8.69 -16.81 -69.63
N VAL A 698 -9.38 -15.92 -68.91
CA VAL A 698 -8.82 -14.96 -67.94
C VAL A 698 -9.37 -15.24 -66.53
N ILE A 699 -8.52 -15.03 -65.54
CA ILE A 699 -8.80 -15.06 -64.10
C ILE A 699 -8.54 -13.63 -63.58
N THR A 700 -9.55 -13.00 -62.99
CA THR A 700 -9.45 -11.65 -62.41
C THR A 700 -8.67 -11.65 -61.11
N GLY A 701 -7.80 -10.66 -60.92
CA GLY A 701 -7.15 -10.35 -59.65
C GLY A 701 -7.72 -9.04 -59.08
N THR A 702 -6.86 -8.04 -58.87
CA THR A 702 -7.30 -6.68 -58.55
C THR A 702 -7.79 -5.89 -59.77
N GLY A 703 -7.43 -6.32 -60.98
CA GLY A 703 -7.88 -5.74 -62.24
C GLY A 703 -8.88 -6.64 -62.98
N THR A 704 -9.42 -6.12 -64.09
CA THR A 704 -10.33 -6.86 -64.98
C THR A 704 -9.92 -6.72 -66.44
N ALA A 705 -10.08 -7.80 -67.19
CA ALA A 705 -9.84 -7.86 -68.63
C ALA A 705 -10.65 -9.01 -69.26
N THR A 706 -10.91 -8.93 -70.57
CA THR A 706 -11.44 -10.05 -71.36
C THR A 706 -10.37 -10.61 -72.31
N ILE A 707 -10.51 -11.86 -72.75
CA ILE A 707 -9.69 -12.47 -73.81
C ILE A 707 -10.57 -13.19 -74.84
N ASP A 708 -10.17 -13.18 -76.10
CA ASP A 708 -10.83 -13.95 -77.17
C ASP A 708 -10.16 -15.30 -77.47
N SER A 709 -10.72 -16.06 -78.41
CA SER A 709 -10.21 -17.37 -78.84
C SER A 709 -8.90 -17.30 -79.64
N SER A 710 -8.49 -16.12 -80.11
CA SER A 710 -7.19 -15.87 -80.76
C SER A 710 -6.10 -15.44 -79.78
N GLY A 711 -6.47 -15.16 -78.53
CA GLY A 711 -5.56 -14.72 -77.48
C GLY A 711 -5.38 -13.20 -77.39
N ILE A 712 -6.31 -12.39 -77.89
CA ILE A 712 -6.27 -10.92 -77.73
C ILE A 712 -6.93 -10.53 -76.40
N LEU A 713 -6.17 -9.87 -75.53
CA LEU A 713 -6.55 -9.37 -74.21
C LEU A 713 -7.00 -7.91 -74.28
N VAL A 714 -8.12 -7.57 -73.61
CA VAL A 714 -8.68 -6.21 -73.53
C VAL A 714 -8.86 -5.78 -72.05
N PRO A 715 -8.04 -4.85 -71.52
CA PRO A 715 -8.11 -4.38 -70.13
C PRO A 715 -9.26 -3.39 -69.86
N THR A 716 -10.04 -3.64 -68.80
CA THR A 716 -11.22 -2.83 -68.42
C THR A 716 -11.06 -2.03 -67.12
N THR A 717 -10.34 -2.55 -66.11
CA THR A 717 -10.00 -1.81 -64.87
C THR A 717 -8.55 -2.03 -64.47
N ALA A 718 -7.92 -1.00 -63.87
CA ALA A 718 -6.57 -1.08 -63.33
C ALA A 718 -6.42 -2.17 -62.25
N GLY A 719 -5.20 -2.71 -62.10
CA GLY A 719 -4.90 -3.86 -61.24
C GLY A 719 -4.38 -5.08 -62.02
N SER A 720 -4.18 -6.22 -61.36
CA SER A 720 -3.57 -7.43 -61.95
C SER A 720 -4.60 -8.49 -62.36
N ILE A 721 -4.30 -9.26 -63.42
CA ILE A 721 -5.07 -10.39 -63.95
C ILE A 721 -4.14 -11.55 -64.36
N THR A 722 -4.67 -12.76 -64.51
CA THR A 722 -3.94 -13.95 -65.00
C THR A 722 -4.66 -14.60 -66.19
N VAL A 723 -3.91 -15.07 -67.18
CA VAL A 723 -4.39 -15.70 -68.42
C VAL A 723 -4.06 -17.20 -68.40
N LYS A 724 -4.93 -18.05 -68.98
CA LYS A 724 -4.80 -19.52 -69.05
C LYS A 724 -5.09 -20.07 -70.44
N ALA A 725 -4.40 -21.15 -70.85
CA ALA A 725 -4.69 -21.96 -72.04
C ALA A 725 -4.74 -23.47 -71.72
N THR A 726 -5.71 -24.24 -72.23
CA THR A 726 -6.02 -25.64 -71.84
C THR A 726 -6.24 -26.57 -73.05
N ALA A 727 -5.81 -27.83 -73.00
CA ALA A 727 -5.89 -28.85 -74.07
C ALA A 727 -7.30 -29.44 -74.33
N GLN A 728 -7.54 -29.94 -75.54
CA GLN A 728 -8.82 -30.53 -75.99
C GLN A 728 -8.76 -32.01 -76.42
N ASP A 729 -7.65 -32.73 -76.21
CA ASP A 729 -7.51 -34.15 -76.60
C ASP A 729 -7.92 -35.16 -75.51
N GLY A 730 -8.29 -34.67 -74.32
CA GLY A 730 -8.53 -35.49 -73.12
C GLY A 730 -7.34 -35.61 -72.17
N SER A 731 -6.20 -34.96 -72.44
CA SER A 731 -5.02 -34.98 -71.55
C SER A 731 -5.08 -34.03 -70.33
N GLU A 732 -6.09 -33.15 -70.29
CA GLU A 732 -6.35 -32.14 -69.24
C GLU A 732 -5.23 -31.10 -68.99
N LYS A 733 -4.23 -31.00 -69.86
CA LYS A 733 -3.05 -30.12 -69.65
C LYS A 733 -3.35 -28.64 -69.92
N TYR A 734 -2.65 -27.74 -69.22
CA TYR A 734 -2.80 -26.30 -69.35
C TYR A 734 -1.55 -25.51 -68.93
N GLY A 735 -1.48 -24.21 -69.27
CA GLY A 735 -0.44 -23.26 -68.85
C GLY A 735 -1.01 -21.85 -68.60
N THR A 736 -0.25 -20.98 -67.92
CA THR A 736 -0.72 -19.66 -67.40
C THR A 736 0.35 -18.55 -67.35
N ILE A 737 -0.06 -17.28 -67.32
CA ILE A 737 0.81 -16.07 -67.15
C ILE A 737 0.03 -14.86 -66.56
N THR A 738 0.70 -13.90 -65.90
CA THR A 738 0.07 -12.77 -65.16
C THR A 738 0.45 -11.41 -65.76
N ILE A 739 -0.51 -10.45 -65.78
CA ILE A 739 -0.42 -9.11 -66.40
C ILE A 739 -0.98 -8.03 -65.45
N THR A 740 -0.50 -6.78 -65.53
CA THR A 740 -0.92 -5.62 -64.71
C THR A 740 -1.44 -4.45 -65.56
N ILE A 741 -2.46 -3.74 -65.08
CA ILE A 741 -3.23 -2.71 -65.80
C ILE A 741 -3.17 -1.35 -65.07
N GLN A 742 -3.02 -0.23 -65.79
CA GLN A 742 -2.88 1.14 -65.21
C GLN A 742 -3.76 2.22 -65.88
N GLU A 743 -3.92 3.38 -65.22
CA GLU A 743 -4.80 4.52 -65.64
C GLU A 743 -4.05 5.64 -66.42
N PRO A 744 -4.75 6.47 -67.23
CA PRO A 744 -4.13 7.53 -68.04
C PRO A 744 -3.86 8.87 -67.30
N VAL A 745 -2.94 9.69 -67.84
CA VAL A 745 -2.32 10.85 -67.19
C VAL A 745 -3.03 12.20 -67.49
N THR A 746 -3.05 13.12 -66.52
CA THR A 746 -3.67 14.46 -66.58
C THR A 746 -2.66 15.64 -66.66
N THR A 747 -3.15 16.85 -66.98
CA THR A 747 -2.35 18.07 -67.10
C THR A 747 -2.05 18.73 -65.73
N THR A 748 -0.81 19.19 -65.50
CA THR A 748 -0.32 19.64 -64.18
C THR A 748 0.20 21.08 -64.16
N ILE A 749 -0.33 21.91 -63.24
CA ILE A 749 0.16 23.24 -62.86
C ILE A 749 0.76 23.24 -61.44
N ALA A 750 1.75 24.11 -61.23
CA ALA A 750 2.44 24.37 -59.96
C ALA A 750 2.81 25.86 -59.82
N THR A 751 3.32 26.29 -58.68
CA THR A 751 3.97 27.61 -58.50
C THR A 751 5.24 27.47 -57.68
N ALA A 752 6.16 28.43 -57.85
CA ALA A 752 7.32 28.64 -56.96
C ALA A 752 7.20 29.95 -56.15
N SER A 753 6.10 30.70 -56.31
CA SER A 753 5.79 31.86 -55.46
C SER A 753 5.36 31.41 -54.08
N HIS A 754 6.18 31.71 -53.08
CA HIS A 754 5.77 31.75 -51.68
C HIS A 754 5.11 33.09 -51.36
N ILE A 755 4.17 33.11 -50.41
CA ILE A 755 3.54 34.34 -49.89
C ILE A 755 3.67 34.31 -48.37
N ALA A 756 4.32 35.32 -47.80
CA ALA A 756 4.48 35.43 -46.35
C ALA A 756 3.20 35.97 -45.68
N ASN A 757 2.92 35.52 -44.45
CA ASN A 757 1.86 36.10 -43.63
C ASN A 757 2.22 37.57 -43.30
N GLY A 758 1.34 38.51 -43.68
CA GLY A 758 1.58 39.96 -43.61
C GLY A 758 2.10 40.63 -44.90
N GLU A 759 2.39 39.88 -45.97
CA GLU A 759 2.89 40.42 -47.24
C GLU A 759 1.83 41.23 -48.00
N THR A 760 2.20 42.36 -48.60
CA THR A 760 1.26 43.27 -49.29
C THR A 760 1.33 43.16 -50.81
N ASN A 761 0.20 42.89 -51.46
CA ASN A 761 0.05 42.78 -52.92
C ASN A 761 1.04 41.80 -53.63
N PRO A 762 1.24 40.57 -53.13
CA PRO A 762 2.18 39.60 -53.72
C PRO A 762 1.83 39.20 -55.17
N GLY A 763 2.86 38.83 -55.93
CA GLY A 763 2.77 38.33 -57.31
C GLY A 763 2.96 36.81 -57.40
N ILE A 764 2.08 36.12 -58.11
CA ILE A 764 2.02 34.65 -58.15
C ILE A 764 2.33 34.13 -59.55
N VAL A 765 3.42 33.37 -59.72
CA VAL A 765 3.83 32.81 -61.04
C VAL A 765 3.46 31.33 -61.15
N VAL A 766 2.35 31.03 -61.82
CA VAL A 766 1.91 29.66 -62.10
C VAL A 766 2.63 29.11 -63.32
N THR A 767 3.25 27.94 -63.17
CA THR A 767 3.99 27.22 -64.22
C THR A 767 3.30 25.89 -64.56
N LEU A 768 3.25 25.55 -65.84
CA LEU A 768 2.59 24.38 -66.41
C LEU A 768 3.63 23.35 -66.88
N MET A 769 3.53 22.11 -66.38
CA MET A 769 4.62 21.13 -66.49
C MET A 769 4.59 20.25 -67.74
N ASN A 770 3.40 19.92 -68.25
CA ASN A 770 3.22 18.87 -69.27
C ASN A 770 2.21 19.26 -70.38
N ASP A 771 1.93 20.55 -70.53
CA ASP A 771 1.04 21.15 -71.56
C ASP A 771 1.50 22.60 -71.82
N THR A 772 0.85 23.33 -72.73
CA THR A 772 1.07 24.79 -72.92
C THR A 772 -0.22 25.60 -72.76
N PHE A 773 -0.10 26.83 -72.25
CA PHE A 773 -1.25 27.73 -72.08
C PHE A 773 -1.68 28.34 -73.41
N THR A 774 -2.99 28.48 -73.63
CA THR A 774 -3.54 29.24 -74.78
C THR A 774 -3.35 30.75 -74.57
N ALA A 775 -3.65 31.59 -75.58
CA ALA A 775 -3.70 33.05 -75.38
C ALA A 775 -4.85 33.46 -74.44
N SER A 776 -5.90 32.65 -74.32
CA SER A 776 -7.07 32.91 -73.47
C SER A 776 -6.78 32.83 -71.96
N ALA A 777 -5.58 32.37 -71.57
CA ALA A 777 -5.18 32.20 -70.17
C ALA A 777 -5.02 33.54 -69.41
N ASP A 778 -4.91 34.68 -70.11
CA ASP A 778 -4.93 36.03 -69.53
C ASP A 778 -6.27 36.38 -68.86
N SER A 779 -7.37 35.77 -69.35
CA SER A 779 -8.70 36.04 -68.80
C SER A 779 -8.95 35.22 -67.54
N LEU A 780 -9.17 35.90 -66.41
CA LEU A 780 -9.57 35.30 -65.13
C LEU A 780 -10.81 34.39 -65.25
N SER A 781 -11.69 34.61 -66.24
CA SER A 781 -12.85 33.73 -66.51
C SER A 781 -12.47 32.29 -66.89
N ASN A 782 -11.29 32.09 -67.50
CA ASN A 782 -10.75 30.78 -67.87
C ASN A 782 -10.03 30.08 -66.70
N TRP A 783 -10.11 30.66 -65.50
CA TRP A 783 -9.64 30.06 -64.25
C TRP A 783 -10.80 29.86 -63.28
N ASP A 784 -10.70 28.88 -62.40
CA ASP A 784 -11.44 28.89 -61.13
C ASP A 784 -10.51 29.41 -60.04
N ILE A 785 -10.95 30.45 -59.34
CA ILE A 785 -10.17 31.20 -58.35
C ILE A 785 -10.99 31.31 -57.07
N LYS A 786 -10.39 30.99 -55.92
CA LYS A 786 -10.98 31.25 -54.59
C LYS A 786 -9.88 31.68 -53.63
N SER A 787 -9.96 32.88 -53.06
CA SER A 787 -8.93 33.40 -52.13
C SER A 787 -9.19 33.13 -50.64
N GLY A 788 -10.38 32.65 -50.27
CA GLY A 788 -10.70 32.33 -48.87
C GLY A 788 -10.53 33.54 -47.93
N GLU A 789 -10.05 33.28 -46.72
CA GLU A 789 -9.86 34.32 -45.68
C GLU A 789 -8.50 35.05 -45.76
N THR A 790 -7.70 34.77 -46.81
CA THR A 790 -6.30 35.26 -46.97
C THR A 790 -6.11 36.78 -47.00
N GLY A 791 -7.18 37.58 -47.00
CA GLY A 791 -7.10 39.04 -47.16
C GLY A 791 -6.66 39.51 -48.56
N LEU A 792 -6.41 38.59 -49.49
CA LEU A 792 -6.02 38.88 -50.87
C LEU A 792 -7.19 38.73 -51.86
N THR A 793 -7.18 39.56 -52.89
CA THR A 793 -8.01 39.41 -54.10
C THR A 793 -7.11 39.33 -55.33
N VAL A 794 -7.50 38.56 -56.34
CA VAL A 794 -6.77 38.48 -57.62
C VAL A 794 -7.37 39.52 -58.57
N ASP A 795 -6.55 40.49 -58.99
CA ASP A 795 -6.98 41.66 -59.76
C ASP A 795 -6.77 41.48 -61.27
N ALA A 796 -5.70 40.80 -61.66
CA ALA A 796 -5.36 40.51 -63.05
C ALA A 796 -4.52 39.23 -63.20
N ALA A 797 -4.52 38.66 -64.40
CA ALA A 797 -3.58 37.62 -64.83
C ALA A 797 -2.93 38.01 -66.17
N SER A 798 -1.72 37.54 -66.41
CA SER A 798 -0.99 37.75 -67.66
C SER A 798 -0.04 36.60 -67.96
N LYS A 799 -0.15 36.03 -69.15
CA LYS A 799 0.69 34.96 -69.67
C LYS A 799 2.08 35.50 -70.01
N THR A 800 3.05 35.12 -69.18
CA THR A 800 4.46 35.53 -69.31
C THR A 800 5.26 34.61 -70.21
N SER A 801 4.83 33.36 -70.44
CA SER A 801 5.44 32.47 -71.45
C SER A 801 4.46 31.39 -71.94
N GLY A 802 4.89 30.53 -72.87
CA GLY A 802 4.10 29.37 -73.31
C GLY A 802 3.65 28.43 -72.18
N SER A 803 4.38 28.42 -71.07
CA SER A 803 4.12 27.56 -69.90
C SER A 803 3.96 28.33 -68.59
N GLN A 804 3.83 29.67 -68.61
CA GLN A 804 3.68 30.48 -67.40
C GLN A 804 2.63 31.58 -67.49
N VAL A 805 1.91 31.80 -66.38
CA VAL A 805 0.96 32.89 -66.16
C VAL A 805 1.23 33.51 -64.79
N THR A 806 1.40 34.83 -64.76
CA THR A 806 1.56 35.62 -63.53
C THR A 806 0.23 36.24 -63.13
N PHE A 807 -0.18 36.06 -61.88
CA PHE A 807 -1.33 36.71 -61.27
C PHE A 807 -0.88 37.85 -60.35
N TYR A 808 -1.61 38.95 -60.40
CA TYR A 808 -1.37 40.14 -59.58
C TYR A 808 -2.48 40.24 -58.53
N THR A 809 -2.09 40.36 -57.26
CA THR A 809 -3.05 40.43 -56.13
C THR A 809 -3.13 41.81 -55.51
N LYS A 810 -4.22 42.07 -54.79
CA LYS A 810 -4.41 43.25 -53.93
C LYS A 810 -4.73 42.82 -52.50
N GLY A 811 -4.24 43.58 -51.52
CA GLY A 811 -4.52 43.39 -50.10
C GLY A 811 -3.28 43.01 -49.29
N THR A 812 -3.49 42.67 -48.02
CA THR A 812 -2.45 42.17 -47.10
C THR A 812 -2.74 40.71 -46.81
N ALA A 813 -1.75 39.86 -47.04
CA ALA A 813 -1.80 38.43 -46.82
C ALA A 813 -2.06 38.10 -45.34
N LYS A 814 -3.02 37.20 -45.12
CA LYS A 814 -3.38 36.60 -43.84
C LYS A 814 -3.39 35.07 -43.98
N PHE A 815 -3.36 34.36 -42.86
CA PHE A 815 -3.57 32.91 -42.82
C PHE A 815 -4.77 32.47 -43.67
N GLY A 816 -4.56 31.46 -44.52
CA GLY A 816 -5.61 30.92 -45.40
C GLY A 816 -5.06 30.22 -46.64
N GLU A 817 -5.95 29.85 -47.56
CA GLU A 817 -5.62 29.17 -48.81
C GLU A 817 -6.24 29.89 -50.02
N LEU A 818 -5.40 30.27 -50.98
CA LEU A 818 -5.77 30.74 -52.31
C LEU A 818 -5.65 29.58 -53.30
N THR A 819 -6.75 29.21 -53.94
CA THR A 819 -6.79 28.14 -54.95
C THR A 819 -6.95 28.69 -56.36
N LEU A 820 -6.20 28.12 -57.31
CA LEU A 820 -6.21 28.44 -58.74
C LEU A 820 -6.37 27.14 -59.55
N LYS A 821 -7.22 27.11 -60.57
CA LYS A 821 -7.34 25.99 -61.51
C LYS A 821 -7.52 26.48 -62.94
N ALA A 822 -6.73 25.96 -63.89
CA ALA A 822 -6.89 26.28 -65.29
C ALA A 822 -8.02 25.43 -65.91
N LYS A 823 -9.01 26.09 -66.54
CA LYS A 823 -10.07 25.41 -67.30
C LYS A 823 -9.52 24.91 -68.63
N ALA A 824 -10.21 23.96 -69.25
CA ALA A 824 -9.82 23.37 -70.54
C ALA A 824 -9.51 24.43 -71.63
N GLY A 825 -10.25 25.55 -71.68
CA GLY A 825 -10.01 26.64 -72.64
C GLY A 825 -8.70 27.42 -72.45
N ALA A 826 -8.05 27.30 -71.29
CA ALA A 826 -6.73 27.88 -71.02
C ALA A 826 -5.56 26.98 -71.48
N LEU A 827 -5.81 25.74 -71.92
CA LEU A 827 -4.80 24.68 -72.06
C LEU A 827 -4.87 24.00 -73.44
N THR A 828 -3.71 23.75 -74.05
CA THR A 828 -3.65 23.28 -75.45
C THR A 828 -4.02 21.82 -75.66
N LYS A 829 -3.98 20.96 -74.63
CA LYS A 829 -4.55 19.59 -74.70
C LYS A 829 -6.06 19.51 -74.44
N GLY A 830 -6.73 20.63 -74.13
CA GLY A 830 -8.19 20.66 -73.90
C GLY A 830 -8.67 19.91 -72.65
N LEU A 831 -7.76 19.50 -71.76
CA LEU A 831 -8.07 18.93 -70.45
C LEU A 831 -7.78 19.97 -69.37
N ALA A 832 -8.69 20.11 -68.39
CA ALA A 832 -8.48 21.03 -67.26
C ALA A 832 -7.34 20.53 -66.35
N SER A 833 -6.65 21.45 -65.67
CA SER A 833 -5.54 21.10 -64.78
C SER A 833 -6.00 20.50 -63.43
N ASN A 834 -5.05 20.01 -62.64
CA ASN A 834 -5.22 19.96 -61.17
C ASN A 834 -5.58 21.33 -60.60
N VAL A 835 -6.14 21.34 -59.39
CA VAL A 835 -6.16 22.54 -58.54
C VAL A 835 -4.74 22.78 -58.02
N LEU A 836 -4.31 24.04 -58.05
CA LEU A 836 -3.13 24.54 -57.37
C LEU A 836 -3.56 25.28 -56.10
N SER A 837 -3.15 24.78 -54.95
CA SER A 837 -3.38 25.39 -53.64
C SER A 837 -2.16 26.17 -53.19
N ILE A 838 -2.35 27.43 -52.82
CA ILE A 838 -1.32 28.34 -52.32
C ILE A 838 -1.72 28.71 -50.89
N LYS A 839 -1.00 28.15 -49.91
CA LYS A 839 -1.25 28.40 -48.49
C LYS A 839 -0.39 29.56 -48.00
N ILE A 840 -1.01 30.46 -47.26
CA ILE A 840 -0.36 31.54 -46.52
C ILE A 840 -0.32 31.08 -45.07
N ALA A 841 0.87 30.87 -44.52
CA ALA A 841 1.06 30.38 -43.16
C ALA A 841 2.38 30.88 -42.57
N GLY A 842 2.29 31.49 -41.39
CA GLY A 842 3.39 31.46 -40.42
C GLY A 842 3.27 30.22 -39.52
N ILE A 843 4.12 30.14 -38.51
CA ILE A 843 3.96 29.17 -37.40
C ILE A 843 2.68 29.54 -36.62
N SER A 844 1.76 28.58 -36.43
CA SER A 844 0.49 28.81 -35.72
C SER A 844 0.36 28.02 -34.41
N ASP A 845 1.37 27.21 -34.10
CA ASP A 845 1.47 26.34 -32.92
C ASP A 845 2.58 26.80 -31.96
N PHE A 846 2.99 28.07 -32.04
CA PHE A 846 3.92 28.66 -31.07
C PHE A 846 3.22 28.77 -29.71
N ALA A 847 3.68 27.99 -28.72
CA ALA A 847 3.02 27.81 -27.43
C ALA A 847 4.01 27.93 -26.26
N GLU A 848 3.53 28.39 -25.11
CA GLU A 848 4.24 28.27 -23.82
C GLU A 848 4.27 26.79 -23.41
N THR A 849 5.43 26.30 -22.93
CA THR A 849 5.54 24.96 -22.34
C THR A 849 5.84 25.01 -20.84
N GLU A 850 6.81 25.81 -20.42
CA GLU A 850 7.23 25.94 -19.01
C GLU A 850 7.67 27.37 -18.69
N LYS A 851 7.70 27.71 -17.39
CA LYS A 851 8.26 28.98 -16.90
C LYS A 851 8.84 28.89 -15.50
N THR A 852 9.86 29.72 -15.25
CA THR A 852 10.48 29.97 -13.94
C THR A 852 10.25 31.43 -13.54
N ASP A 853 11.02 31.93 -12.58
CA ASP A 853 11.10 33.36 -12.24
C ASP A 853 11.84 34.17 -13.32
N LYS A 854 12.81 33.56 -14.01
CA LYS A 854 13.72 34.25 -14.96
C LYS A 854 13.73 33.67 -16.38
N THR A 855 12.95 32.62 -16.63
CA THR A 855 12.87 31.95 -17.94
C THR A 855 11.45 31.61 -18.36
N VAL A 856 11.21 31.54 -19.67
CA VAL A 856 10.02 30.92 -20.27
C VAL A 856 10.46 30.04 -21.45
N SER A 857 9.98 28.81 -21.47
CA SER A 857 10.22 27.81 -22.52
C SER A 857 9.02 27.74 -23.47
N PHE A 858 9.30 27.55 -24.76
CA PHE A 858 8.30 27.51 -25.82
C PHE A 858 8.50 26.33 -26.77
N SER A 859 7.44 25.92 -27.46
CA SER A 859 7.45 24.91 -28.53
C SER A 859 6.75 25.39 -29.80
N TRP A 860 7.08 24.80 -30.95
CA TRP A 860 6.51 25.09 -32.27
C TRP A 860 6.93 24.08 -33.37
N THR A 861 6.24 24.06 -34.51
CA THR A 861 6.59 23.27 -35.69
C THR A 861 7.81 23.85 -36.44
N ALA A 862 8.82 23.00 -36.71
CA ALA A 862 10.09 23.39 -37.32
C ALA A 862 9.95 24.17 -38.64
N ALA A 863 10.58 25.34 -38.71
CA ALA A 863 10.62 26.22 -39.87
C ALA A 863 11.54 25.71 -41.00
N THR A 864 11.24 24.52 -41.53
CA THR A 864 12.11 23.78 -42.46
C THR A 864 12.51 24.66 -43.66
N GLY A 865 13.83 24.81 -43.87
CA GLY A 865 14.40 25.66 -44.93
C GLY A 865 14.49 27.16 -44.61
N ALA A 866 14.13 27.60 -43.39
CA ALA A 866 14.33 28.99 -42.98
C ALA A 866 15.81 29.32 -42.80
N THR A 867 16.21 30.51 -43.24
CA THR A 867 17.58 31.04 -43.12
C THR A 867 17.84 31.65 -41.75
N THR A 868 16.81 32.25 -41.13
CA THR A 868 16.83 32.67 -39.71
C THR A 868 15.50 32.35 -39.04
N VAL A 869 15.57 31.90 -37.79
CA VAL A 869 14.45 31.92 -36.83
C VAL A 869 14.89 32.79 -35.66
N LYS A 870 13.98 33.62 -35.14
CA LYS A 870 14.19 34.42 -33.92
C LYS A 870 12.95 34.35 -33.03
N LEU A 871 13.15 34.41 -31.72
CA LEU A 871 12.09 34.67 -30.76
C LEU A 871 12.20 36.14 -30.31
N GLN A 872 11.06 36.82 -30.22
CA GLN A 872 10.96 38.20 -29.77
C GLN A 872 10.01 38.35 -28.60
N GLN A 873 10.31 39.32 -27.73
CA GLN A 873 9.52 39.68 -26.55
C GLN A 873 9.11 41.16 -26.58
N SER A 874 8.02 41.46 -25.88
CA SER A 874 7.61 42.79 -25.47
C SER A 874 7.19 42.73 -24.00
N LEU A 875 7.27 43.84 -23.26
CA LEU A 875 6.45 43.98 -22.05
C LEU A 875 4.97 43.96 -22.46
N LYS A 876 4.10 43.38 -21.62
CA LYS A 876 2.68 43.17 -21.92
C LYS A 876 2.00 44.44 -22.43
N GLY A 877 1.44 44.38 -23.65
CA GLY A 877 0.70 45.47 -24.30
C GLY A 877 1.56 46.64 -24.81
N ALA A 878 2.87 46.66 -24.55
CA ALA A 878 3.76 47.75 -24.96
C ALA A 878 4.04 47.76 -26.48
N ASN A 879 3.82 46.63 -27.17
CA ASN A 879 4.05 46.44 -28.61
C ASN A 879 5.48 46.81 -29.12
N SER A 880 6.45 46.91 -28.21
CA SER A 880 7.83 47.29 -28.48
C SER A 880 8.72 46.05 -28.51
N TRP A 881 8.62 45.31 -29.62
CA TRP A 881 9.28 44.02 -29.84
C TRP A 881 10.81 44.12 -29.89
N THR A 882 11.50 43.40 -29.01
CA THR A 882 12.95 43.18 -29.03
C THR A 882 13.26 41.70 -29.21
N ASP A 883 14.46 41.36 -29.72
CA ASP A 883 14.91 39.96 -29.79
C ASP A 883 15.17 39.42 -28.37
N SER A 884 14.73 38.19 -28.11
CA SER A 884 14.85 37.52 -26.80
C SER A 884 16.21 36.85 -26.62
N ASN A 885 16.77 36.90 -25.40
CA ASN A 885 17.95 36.11 -25.07
C ASN A 885 17.58 34.62 -25.04
N THR A 886 18.14 33.85 -25.97
CA THR A 886 17.78 32.47 -26.31
C THR A 886 19.01 31.72 -26.84
N GLU A 887 18.95 30.40 -26.90
CA GLU A 887 19.93 29.60 -27.64
C GLU A 887 19.89 29.90 -29.16
N VAL A 888 20.92 29.50 -29.91
CA VAL A 888 21.02 29.82 -31.36
C VAL A 888 19.97 29.04 -32.15
N LEU A 889 18.90 29.74 -32.58
CA LEU A 889 17.79 29.14 -33.31
C LEU A 889 18.07 28.97 -34.81
N SER A 890 17.44 27.95 -35.40
CA SER A 890 17.63 27.55 -36.80
C SER A 890 16.31 27.08 -37.42
N GLY A 891 16.28 26.86 -38.74
CA GLY A 891 15.12 26.28 -39.43
C GLY A 891 14.73 24.85 -39.02
N ILE A 892 15.49 24.18 -38.15
CA ILE A 892 15.11 22.89 -37.54
C ILE A 892 14.78 23.00 -36.05
N SER A 893 14.93 24.17 -35.43
CA SER A 893 14.53 24.40 -34.03
C SER A 893 13.01 24.27 -33.91
N THR A 894 12.57 23.52 -32.91
CA THR A 894 11.16 23.30 -32.52
C THR A 894 10.82 23.84 -31.14
N HIS A 895 11.82 24.32 -30.41
CA HIS A 895 11.73 24.82 -29.04
C HIS A 895 12.78 25.92 -28.84
N ALA A 896 12.58 26.74 -27.80
CA ALA A 896 13.62 27.60 -27.22
C ALA A 896 13.29 27.95 -25.76
N THR A 897 14.31 28.34 -25.00
CA THR A 897 14.15 28.91 -23.66
C THR A 897 14.59 30.37 -23.65
N VAL A 898 13.65 31.29 -23.45
CA VAL A 898 13.99 32.69 -23.18
C VAL A 898 14.55 32.80 -21.76
N THR A 899 15.64 33.53 -21.60
CA THR A 899 16.35 33.75 -20.33
C THR A 899 16.42 35.23 -19.96
N GLU A 900 16.93 35.52 -18.76
CA GLU A 900 17.15 36.89 -18.22
C GLU A 900 15.86 37.74 -18.11
N LEU A 901 14.71 37.09 -17.92
CA LEU A 901 13.44 37.77 -17.63
C LEU A 901 13.38 38.21 -16.16
N SER A 902 12.56 39.22 -15.87
CA SER A 902 12.27 39.66 -14.51
C SER A 902 11.23 38.74 -13.84
N PRO A 903 11.36 38.40 -12.54
CA PRO A 903 10.33 37.72 -11.76
C PRO A 903 8.98 38.46 -11.73
N ALA A 904 7.89 37.73 -11.57
CA ALA A 904 6.51 38.23 -11.45
C ALA A 904 6.09 39.26 -12.54
N THR A 905 6.70 39.22 -13.72
CA THR A 905 6.57 40.24 -14.77
C THR A 905 5.85 39.67 -16.00
N ALA A 906 4.97 40.47 -16.60
CA ALA A 906 4.14 40.07 -17.73
C ALA A 906 4.74 40.50 -19.09
N TYR A 907 4.88 39.54 -19.99
CA TYR A 907 5.45 39.70 -21.32
C TYR A 907 4.51 39.17 -22.41
N ASP A 908 4.70 39.66 -23.64
CA ASP A 908 4.13 39.07 -24.85
C ASP A 908 5.27 38.54 -25.73
N PHE A 909 5.08 37.42 -26.43
CA PHE A 909 6.09 36.71 -27.20
C PHE A 909 5.64 36.33 -28.62
N ARG A 910 6.59 36.24 -29.57
CA ARG A 910 6.36 35.74 -30.94
C ARG A 910 7.63 35.21 -31.58
N LEU A 911 7.50 34.43 -32.66
CA LEU A 911 8.59 34.08 -33.56
C LEU A 911 8.62 34.99 -34.80
N VAL A 912 9.82 35.15 -35.35
CA VAL A 912 10.11 35.75 -36.66
C VAL A 912 10.90 34.74 -37.48
N VAL A 913 10.32 34.30 -38.60
CA VAL A 913 10.90 33.30 -39.51
C VAL A 913 11.19 33.96 -40.86
N VAL A 914 12.38 33.75 -41.40
CA VAL A 914 12.77 34.25 -42.74
C VAL A 914 13.14 33.07 -43.63
N GLY A 915 12.42 32.93 -44.76
CA GLY A 915 12.56 31.79 -45.66
C GLY A 915 11.89 30.51 -45.14
N GLY A 916 11.98 29.44 -45.93
CA GLY A 916 11.42 28.14 -45.57
C GLY A 916 9.89 28.07 -45.60
N THR A 917 9.34 26.97 -45.09
CA THR A 917 7.92 26.61 -45.17
C THR A 917 6.97 27.56 -44.44
N TYR A 918 7.45 28.34 -43.48
CA TYR A 918 6.63 29.19 -42.58
C TYR A 918 7.15 30.64 -42.46
N SER A 919 7.74 31.18 -43.52
CA SER A 919 8.30 32.54 -43.53
C SER A 919 7.26 33.62 -43.16
N GLY A 920 7.56 34.44 -42.15
CA GLY A 920 6.67 35.46 -41.59
C GLY A 920 6.73 35.50 -40.05
N PHE A 921 5.72 36.13 -39.45
CA PHE A 921 5.49 36.08 -38.00
C PHE A 921 4.63 34.86 -37.63
N SER A 922 4.85 34.33 -36.42
CA SER A 922 3.93 33.34 -35.81
C SER A 922 2.64 33.98 -35.30
N ASN A 923 1.76 33.16 -34.70
CA ASN A 923 0.84 33.65 -33.68
C ASN A 923 1.61 34.35 -32.53
N VAL A 924 0.97 35.31 -31.88
CA VAL A 924 1.49 35.98 -30.68
C VAL A 924 0.97 35.25 -29.45
N LEU A 925 1.80 35.12 -28.42
CA LEU A 925 1.43 34.69 -27.07
C LEU A 925 1.42 35.92 -26.18
N GLU A 926 0.25 36.28 -25.63
CA GLU A 926 0.07 37.49 -24.82
C GLU A 926 -0.03 37.16 -23.32
N ASN A 927 0.35 38.11 -22.45
CA ASN A 927 0.18 38.01 -21.00
C ASN A 927 0.87 36.78 -20.35
N ILE A 928 2.06 36.44 -20.80
CA ILE A 928 2.90 35.41 -20.18
C ILE A 928 3.60 36.00 -18.96
N ILE A 929 3.16 35.62 -17.76
CA ILE A 929 3.68 36.12 -16.47
C ILE A 929 4.70 35.14 -15.92
N THR A 930 5.93 35.59 -15.64
CA THR A 930 6.96 34.79 -14.94
C THR A 930 6.57 34.51 -13.48
N LYS A 931 7.16 33.47 -12.87
CA LYS A 931 6.90 33.11 -11.47
C LYS A 931 7.56 34.10 -10.49
N GLU A 932 7.18 34.01 -9.23
CA GLU A 932 7.89 34.66 -8.12
C GLU A 932 9.17 33.90 -7.76
N THR A 933 10.15 34.62 -7.22
CA THR A 933 11.44 34.03 -6.79
C THR A 933 11.22 33.23 -5.50
N VAL A 934 11.46 31.91 -5.55
CA VAL A 934 11.42 31.06 -4.35
C VAL A 934 12.75 31.14 -3.62
N ILE A 935 12.71 31.47 -2.32
CA ILE A 935 13.91 31.56 -1.49
C ILE A 935 14.36 30.17 -1.08
N VAL A 936 15.63 29.85 -1.37
CA VAL A 936 16.33 28.64 -0.94
C VAL A 936 17.22 28.99 0.25
N ARG A 937 17.32 28.08 1.22
CA ARG A 937 18.12 28.23 2.43
C ARG A 937 19.11 27.07 2.57
N SER A 938 20.28 27.34 3.14
CA SER A 938 21.23 26.32 3.57
C SER A 938 20.89 25.80 4.97
N ASP A 939 21.44 24.65 5.35
CA ASP A 939 21.39 24.20 6.74
C ASP A 939 22.16 25.18 7.64
N ASN A 940 21.55 25.54 8.78
CA ASN A 940 22.02 26.57 9.72
C ASN A 940 22.05 28.02 9.18
N ASP A 941 21.30 28.33 8.11
CA ASP A 941 21.01 29.73 7.73
C ASP A 941 20.25 30.50 8.83
N VAL A 942 19.36 29.84 9.59
CA VAL A 942 18.56 30.44 10.67
C VAL A 942 19.20 30.14 12.02
N LEU A 943 19.42 31.18 12.83
CA LEU A 943 20.23 31.13 14.05
C LEU A 943 19.41 31.52 15.29
N GLN A 944 19.80 30.99 16.46
CA GLN A 944 19.33 31.50 17.74
C GLN A 944 20.09 32.79 18.11
N ASP A 945 19.38 33.84 18.53
CA ASP A 945 19.98 34.98 19.22
C ASP A 945 20.14 34.65 20.71
N ALA A 946 21.32 34.16 21.10
CA ALA A 946 21.62 33.86 22.49
C ALA A 946 21.66 35.12 23.38
N GLY A 947 21.96 36.30 22.83
CA GLY A 947 21.96 37.56 23.57
C GLY A 947 20.55 37.98 23.96
N ASN A 948 19.64 37.96 22.98
CA ASN A 948 18.21 38.27 23.16
C ASN A 948 17.36 37.07 23.64
N THR A 949 17.99 35.93 23.96
CA THR A 949 17.41 34.83 24.77
C THR A 949 18.03 34.83 26.18
N GLY A 950 18.09 36.01 26.81
CA GLY A 950 18.59 36.26 28.17
C GLY A 950 20.05 35.88 28.42
N GLY A 951 20.91 35.94 27.39
CA GLY A 951 22.28 35.43 27.45
C GLY A 951 22.39 33.90 27.43
N THR A 952 21.27 33.17 27.30
CA THR A 952 21.26 31.71 27.34
C THR A 952 21.42 31.13 25.94
N ALA A 953 22.63 30.63 25.65
CA ALA A 953 22.85 29.76 24.50
C ALA A 953 22.07 28.45 24.67
N LEU A 954 21.24 28.15 23.66
CA LEU A 954 20.51 26.89 23.48
C LEU A 954 21.11 26.13 22.29
N ASP A 955 20.89 24.82 22.23
CA ASP A 955 21.32 24.07 21.04
C ASP A 955 20.28 24.26 19.96
N TYR A 956 20.71 24.65 18.76
CA TYR A 956 19.83 24.81 17.61
C TYR A 956 20.38 24.07 16.39
N ASN A 957 19.48 23.66 15.51
CA ASN A 957 19.80 23.07 14.21
C ASN A 957 18.70 23.47 13.22
N PHE A 958 19.07 24.18 12.15
CA PHE A 958 18.13 24.53 11.09
C PHE A 958 18.40 23.67 9.85
N VAL A 959 17.36 23.01 9.34
CA VAL A 959 17.43 22.23 8.10
C VAL A 959 16.82 23.05 6.97
N GLY A 960 17.66 23.57 6.07
CA GLY A 960 17.27 24.48 5.00
C GLY A 960 16.35 23.85 3.96
N ALA A 961 16.51 22.53 3.73
CA ALA A 961 15.68 21.76 2.81
C ALA A 961 14.22 21.59 3.28
N THR A 962 13.96 21.58 4.59
CA THR A 962 12.61 21.45 5.17
C THR A 962 12.10 22.75 5.80
N LYS A 963 12.97 23.76 5.94
CA LYS A 963 12.75 25.02 6.67
C LYS A 963 12.30 24.80 8.12
N VAL A 964 12.83 23.76 8.76
CA VAL A 964 12.59 23.44 10.17
C VAL A 964 13.78 23.87 11.02
N LEU A 965 13.54 24.78 11.96
CA LEU A 965 14.45 25.12 13.05
C LEU A 965 14.08 24.28 14.27
N LYS A 966 14.98 23.39 14.72
CA LYS A 966 14.86 22.74 16.02
C LYS A 966 15.68 23.51 17.05
N ILE A 967 15.11 23.79 18.21
CA ILE A 967 15.79 24.40 19.37
C ILE A 967 15.58 23.51 20.59
N ASP A 968 16.66 23.20 21.29
CA ASP A 968 16.69 22.32 22.46
C ASP A 968 17.12 23.14 23.69
N ALA A 969 16.17 23.33 24.62
CA ALA A 969 16.38 24.09 25.83
C ALA A 969 17.13 23.31 26.93
N LYS A 970 17.49 22.03 26.69
CA LYS A 970 18.34 21.21 27.57
C LYS A 970 17.88 21.13 29.04
N ASN A 971 16.56 21.08 29.25
CA ASN A 971 15.90 21.10 30.56
C ASN A 971 16.29 22.32 31.41
N LYS A 972 16.46 23.48 30.77
CA LYS A 972 16.54 24.79 31.42
C LYS A 972 15.16 25.47 31.41
N ASN A 973 14.98 26.45 32.28
CA ASN A 973 13.88 27.41 32.18
C ASN A 973 14.22 28.49 31.14
N LEU A 974 13.20 29.09 30.51
CA LEU A 974 13.38 30.27 29.67
C LEU A 974 13.33 31.56 30.51
N PRO A 975 14.23 32.53 30.26
CA PRO A 975 14.40 33.71 31.10
C PRO A 975 13.21 34.67 31.04
N TYR A 976 12.95 35.37 32.15
CA TYR A 976 11.89 36.38 32.29
C TYR A 976 12.43 37.82 32.23
N TYR A 977 11.71 38.73 31.58
CA TYR A 977 12.18 40.10 31.30
C TYR A 977 11.35 41.20 32.00
N PRO A 978 11.67 41.59 33.24
CA PRO A 978 10.84 42.49 34.07
C PRO A 978 11.06 44.00 33.84
N LYS A 979 11.65 44.42 32.70
CA LYS A 979 12.10 45.81 32.49
C LYS A 979 11.40 46.50 31.33
N SER A 980 10.48 47.40 31.64
CA SER A 980 9.88 48.31 30.64
C SER A 980 10.94 49.24 30.04
N GLY A 981 10.87 49.45 28.71
CA GLY A 981 11.73 50.39 27.97
C GLY A 981 12.94 49.78 27.24
N SER A 982 12.99 48.44 27.08
CA SER A 982 13.97 47.73 26.25
C SER A 982 13.30 46.82 25.22
N THR A 983 14.08 46.32 24.26
CA THR A 983 13.74 45.20 23.36
C THR A 983 14.45 43.92 23.85
N PRO A 984 13.83 42.74 23.88
CA PRO A 984 12.41 42.46 23.61
C PRO A 984 11.45 43.12 24.64
N PRO A 985 10.13 43.19 24.36
CA PRO A 985 9.15 43.83 25.24
C PRO A 985 9.11 43.24 26.65
N SER A 986 8.66 44.04 27.62
CA SER A 986 8.66 43.62 29.02
C SER A 986 7.56 42.62 29.36
N ASP A 987 7.75 41.95 30.49
CA ASP A 987 6.77 41.20 31.27
C ASP A 987 6.37 39.80 30.71
N GLU A 988 7.09 39.29 29.71
CA GLU A 988 6.97 37.92 29.19
C GLU A 988 8.34 37.21 29.06
N ASN A 989 8.33 35.90 28.77
CA ASN A 989 9.53 35.09 28.47
C ASN A 989 9.73 35.03 26.95
N TRP A 990 10.96 35.19 26.47
CA TRP A 990 11.24 35.38 25.04
C TRP A 990 12.31 34.43 24.48
N LEU A 991 12.15 34.08 23.21
CA LEU A 991 13.13 33.39 22.37
C LEU A 991 13.48 34.26 21.16
N GLY A 992 14.75 34.67 21.03
CA GLY A 992 15.22 35.51 19.92
C GLY A 992 15.79 34.70 18.75
N LEU A 993 15.44 35.06 17.51
CA LEU A 993 15.93 34.43 16.28
C LEU A 993 16.54 35.44 15.30
N LEU A 994 17.50 35.00 14.48
CA LEU A 994 18.02 35.74 13.32
C LEU A 994 17.79 34.98 12.00
N ILE A 995 17.34 35.69 10.97
CA ILE A 995 17.21 35.19 9.58
C ILE A 995 17.95 36.13 8.62
N PRO A 996 18.91 35.64 7.81
CA PRO A 996 19.53 36.43 6.74
C PRO A 996 18.51 36.95 5.72
N VAL A 997 18.59 38.23 5.37
CA VAL A 997 17.72 38.84 4.34
C VAL A 997 18.20 38.38 2.95
N PRO A 998 17.32 37.85 2.07
CA PRO A 998 17.69 37.48 0.71
C PRO A 998 18.18 38.67 -0.12
N MET A 999 19.26 38.47 -0.90
CA MET A 999 19.86 39.53 -1.71
C MET A 999 18.86 40.08 -2.74
N GLY A 1000 18.65 41.40 -2.72
CA GLY A 1000 17.74 42.10 -3.63
C GLY A 1000 16.32 42.34 -3.09
N VAL A 1001 16.01 41.93 -1.87
CA VAL A 1001 14.76 42.27 -1.18
C VAL A 1001 14.69 43.76 -0.83
N ASP A 1002 13.52 44.36 -1.03
CA ASP A 1002 13.17 45.68 -0.49
C ASP A 1002 12.70 45.52 0.96
N THR A 1003 13.64 45.73 1.90
CA THR A 1003 13.40 45.54 3.34
C THR A 1003 12.31 46.45 3.90
N THR A 1004 11.92 47.53 3.22
CA THR A 1004 10.83 48.42 3.65
C THR A 1004 9.43 47.85 3.43
N LYS A 1005 9.33 46.70 2.72
CA LYS A 1005 8.07 46.01 2.38
C LYS A 1005 7.96 44.62 3.00
N VAL A 1006 8.94 44.21 3.80
CA VAL A 1006 8.92 42.91 4.49
C VAL A 1006 7.88 42.95 5.59
N THR A 1007 7.01 41.94 5.63
CA THR A 1007 6.03 41.73 6.70
C THR A 1007 6.04 40.27 7.12
N ALA A 1008 5.78 39.97 8.39
CA ALA A 1008 5.69 38.60 8.86
C ALA A 1008 4.52 38.37 9.82
N THR A 1009 4.20 37.09 9.98
CA THR A 1009 3.23 36.57 10.93
C THR A 1009 3.80 35.39 11.71
N MET A 1010 3.43 35.29 12.98
CA MET A 1010 3.75 34.18 13.86
C MET A 1010 2.48 33.52 14.38
N ASN A 1011 2.30 32.23 14.08
CA ASN A 1011 1.05 31.49 14.31
C ASN A 1011 -0.19 32.30 13.83
N THR A 1012 -0.09 32.89 12.64
CA THR A 1012 -1.06 33.81 11.99
C THR A 1012 -1.23 35.22 12.58
N ASN A 1013 -0.63 35.55 13.73
CA ASN A 1013 -0.66 36.91 14.28
C ASN A 1013 0.41 37.78 13.60
N ASN A 1014 0.12 39.05 13.32
CA ASN A 1014 1.11 39.99 12.77
C ASN A 1014 2.24 40.27 13.78
N CYS A 1015 3.48 40.17 13.33
CA CYS A 1015 4.66 40.57 14.08
C CYS A 1015 4.73 42.12 14.12
N SER A 1016 4.65 42.73 15.30
CA SER A 1016 4.54 44.19 15.46
C SER A 1016 5.88 44.93 15.51
N ASP A 1017 6.90 44.29 16.08
CA ASP A 1017 8.15 44.92 16.50
C ASP A 1017 9.32 44.34 15.70
N LEU A 1018 9.32 44.61 14.39
CA LEU A 1018 10.26 44.07 13.41
C LEU A 1018 11.59 44.83 13.41
N PHE A 1019 12.70 44.14 13.69
CA PHE A 1019 14.04 44.74 13.68
C PHE A 1019 14.93 44.18 12.57
N LEU A 1020 15.76 45.06 11.99
CA LEU A 1020 16.74 44.74 10.97
C LEU A 1020 18.12 45.20 11.47
N ALA A 1021 19.06 44.28 11.60
CA ALA A 1021 20.43 44.55 12.01
C ALA A 1021 21.43 43.65 11.27
N ASP A 1022 22.56 44.22 10.83
CA ASP A 1022 23.69 43.51 10.23
C ASP A 1022 23.32 42.51 9.09
N GLY A 1023 22.33 42.87 8.28
CA GLY A 1023 21.84 42.05 7.16
C GLY A 1023 20.86 40.93 7.55
N ASN A 1024 20.51 40.83 8.83
CA ASN A 1024 19.54 39.89 9.36
C ASN A 1024 18.23 40.58 9.75
N TYR A 1025 17.15 39.82 9.60
CA TYR A 1025 15.82 40.07 10.14
C TYR A 1025 15.74 39.38 11.51
N ILE A 1026 15.39 40.14 12.54
CA ILE A 1026 15.38 39.70 13.94
C ILE A 1026 13.95 39.75 14.48
N GLU A 1027 13.54 38.66 15.12
CA GLU A 1027 12.19 38.47 15.68
C GLU A 1027 12.31 37.91 17.10
N TYR A 1028 11.37 38.31 17.96
CA TYR A 1028 11.26 37.84 19.32
C TYR A 1028 9.96 37.06 19.48
N ILE A 1029 10.08 35.79 19.88
CA ILE A 1029 8.93 34.90 20.06
C ILE A 1029 8.55 34.91 21.54
N PRO A 1030 7.34 35.35 21.91
CA PRO A 1030 6.88 35.21 23.29
C PRO A 1030 6.49 33.75 23.54
N VAL A 1031 7.14 33.11 24.51
CA VAL A 1031 6.88 31.71 24.86
C VAL A 1031 6.03 31.68 26.13
N LYS A 1032 4.76 31.29 26.00
CA LYS A 1032 3.78 31.32 27.10
C LYS A 1032 3.59 29.92 27.67
N GLY A 1033 3.24 29.82 28.95
CA GLY A 1033 3.05 28.53 29.61
C GLY A 1033 1.97 27.65 28.97
N ALA A 1034 1.01 28.27 28.26
CA ALA A 1034 -0.03 27.57 27.50
C ALA A 1034 0.45 27.04 26.13
N ASP A 1035 1.59 27.51 25.61
CA ASP A 1035 2.20 27.02 24.37
C ASP A 1035 2.99 25.71 24.61
N LEU A 1036 3.39 25.46 25.86
CA LEU A 1036 4.24 24.35 26.27
C LEU A 1036 3.43 23.11 26.66
N THR A 1037 3.54 22.04 25.87
CA THR A 1037 3.06 20.69 26.21
C THR A 1037 4.27 19.78 26.41
N ASP A 1038 4.43 19.17 27.59
CA ASP A 1038 5.58 18.35 27.99
C ASP A 1038 6.95 19.01 27.68
N GLY A 1039 7.05 20.31 27.98
CA GLY A 1039 8.26 21.12 27.73
C GLY A 1039 8.57 21.39 26.26
N LYS A 1040 7.56 21.34 25.37
CA LYS A 1040 7.72 21.52 23.92
C LYS A 1040 6.67 22.49 23.37
N ALA A 1041 7.06 23.30 22.38
CA ALA A 1041 6.18 24.20 21.65
C ALA A 1041 6.57 24.26 20.17
N THR A 1042 5.60 24.50 19.29
CA THR A 1042 5.82 24.68 17.84
C THR A 1042 5.25 26.01 17.37
N TYR A 1043 6.08 26.79 16.67
CA TYR A 1043 5.69 28.07 16.08
C TYR A 1043 5.88 28.04 14.56
N THR A 1044 5.01 28.74 13.83
CA THR A 1044 5.05 28.86 12.37
C THR A 1044 5.24 30.33 12.00
N TRP A 1045 6.44 30.66 11.51
CA TRP A 1045 6.81 32.00 11.07
C TRP A 1045 6.63 32.10 9.56
N THR A 1046 5.77 32.99 9.08
CA THR A 1046 5.58 33.22 7.63
C THR A 1046 5.94 34.65 7.28
N ILE A 1047 6.88 34.82 6.35
CA ILE A 1047 7.52 36.08 5.97
C ILE A 1047 7.20 36.38 4.50
N ASN A 1048 6.60 37.54 4.24
CA ASN A 1048 6.38 38.06 2.91
C ASN A 1048 7.51 39.03 2.56
N TRP A 1049 8.39 38.63 1.63
CA TRP A 1049 9.59 39.39 1.27
C TRP A 1049 9.37 40.51 0.23
N GLY A 1050 8.10 40.85 -0.05
CA GLY A 1050 7.72 41.89 -1.00
C GLY A 1050 7.62 41.42 -2.46
N SER A 1051 7.33 42.37 -3.36
CA SER A 1051 7.01 42.10 -4.76
C SER A 1051 8.15 41.42 -5.51
N GLY A 1052 7.89 40.23 -6.06
CA GLY A 1052 8.84 39.43 -6.86
C GLY A 1052 9.43 38.22 -6.13
N TYR A 1053 9.10 38.02 -4.85
CA TYR A 1053 9.50 36.87 -4.04
C TYR A 1053 8.27 36.16 -3.48
N ALA A 1054 8.31 34.83 -3.46
CA ALA A 1054 7.25 34.03 -2.84
C ALA A 1054 7.32 34.14 -1.29
N PRO A 1055 6.20 34.04 -0.56
CA PRO A 1055 6.20 33.94 0.89
C PRO A 1055 7.05 32.76 1.39
N GLU A 1056 7.80 32.98 2.46
CA GLU A 1056 8.64 31.96 3.11
C GLU A 1056 8.06 31.58 4.48
N THR A 1057 7.72 30.30 4.64
CA THR A 1057 7.33 29.75 5.95
C THR A 1057 8.47 28.92 6.55
N ILE A 1058 8.71 29.11 7.85
CA ILE A 1058 9.69 28.39 8.67
C ILE A 1058 8.97 27.85 9.91
N THR A 1059 9.20 26.57 10.24
CA THR A 1059 8.63 25.92 11.43
C THR A 1059 9.69 25.84 12.52
N ILE A 1060 9.38 26.33 13.71
CA ILE A 1060 10.28 26.39 14.86
C ILE A 1060 9.77 25.41 15.92
N ASN A 1061 10.54 24.36 16.19
CA ASN A 1061 10.25 23.33 17.17
C ASN A 1061 11.16 23.50 18.39
N LEU A 1062 10.61 24.10 19.44
CA LEU A 1062 11.24 24.27 20.73
C LEU A 1062 10.96 23.04 21.60
N ILE A 1063 11.99 22.42 22.19
CA ILE A 1063 11.86 21.22 23.02
C ILE A 1063 12.68 21.30 24.31
N ASN A 1064 12.41 20.40 25.25
CA ASN A 1064 13.15 20.23 26.51
C ASN A 1064 13.20 21.52 27.36
N VAL A 1065 12.11 22.28 27.38
CA VAL A 1065 11.93 23.44 28.28
C VAL A 1065 11.47 22.90 29.63
N ALA A 1066 12.26 23.09 30.69
CA ALA A 1066 11.89 22.64 32.05
C ALA A 1066 10.81 23.54 32.69
N GLY A 1067 10.66 24.77 32.20
CA GLY A 1067 9.68 25.74 32.66
C GLY A 1067 9.93 27.13 32.10
N LEU A 1068 9.19 28.10 32.61
CA LEU A 1068 9.43 29.53 32.41
C LEU A 1068 9.90 30.11 33.74
N GLU A 1069 10.94 30.95 33.73
CA GLU A 1069 11.32 31.71 34.92
C GLU A 1069 10.20 32.68 35.30
N THR A 1070 10.07 32.98 36.60
CA THR A 1070 9.10 33.94 37.13
C THR A 1070 9.80 35.16 37.73
N LEU A 1071 9.04 36.23 37.98
CA LEU A 1071 9.50 37.41 38.71
C LEU A 1071 10.24 37.07 40.03
N ALA A 1072 9.75 36.08 40.77
CA ALA A 1072 10.26 35.74 42.11
C ALA A 1072 11.67 35.11 42.07
N ASP A 1073 12.02 34.39 41.00
CA ASP A 1073 13.28 33.65 40.90
C ASP A 1073 14.50 34.59 40.78
N THR A 1074 14.27 35.88 40.48
CA THR A 1074 15.30 36.78 39.98
C THR A 1074 16.20 37.44 41.04
N TYR A 1075 15.91 37.36 42.35
CA TYR A 1075 16.66 38.11 43.40
C TYR A 1075 16.96 37.33 44.70
N ILE A 1076 17.22 36.02 44.64
CA ILE A 1076 17.40 35.19 45.84
C ILE A 1076 18.69 35.53 46.63
N THR A 1077 18.54 36.26 47.75
CA THR A 1077 19.50 36.27 48.86
C THR A 1077 18.98 35.42 50.03
N GLN A 1078 19.86 34.75 50.77
CA GLN A 1078 19.47 33.81 51.82
C GLN A 1078 20.43 33.84 53.01
N VAL A 1079 19.88 33.85 54.22
CA VAL A 1079 20.58 33.55 55.46
C VAL A 1079 20.17 32.15 55.94
N ILE A 1080 21.13 31.31 56.32
CA ILE A 1080 20.92 29.88 56.62
C ILE A 1080 21.58 29.55 57.95
N LYS A 1081 20.80 29.02 58.89
CA LYS A 1081 21.25 28.58 60.22
C LYS A 1081 22.16 27.36 60.05
N THR A 1082 23.44 27.45 60.47
CA THR A 1082 24.39 26.32 60.32
C THR A 1082 24.72 25.62 61.63
N ASN A 1083 24.54 26.29 62.76
CA ASN A 1083 24.60 25.69 64.10
C ASN A 1083 23.47 26.23 64.98
N GLU A 1084 23.23 25.60 66.14
CA GLU A 1084 22.39 26.15 67.21
C GLU A 1084 23.19 27.05 68.15
N LEU A 1085 22.53 27.72 69.10
CA LEU A 1085 23.24 28.46 70.16
C LEU A 1085 23.85 27.51 71.20
N SER A 1086 25.12 27.76 71.54
CA SER A 1086 25.85 27.03 72.57
C SER A 1086 26.39 27.98 73.65
N LYS A 1087 26.08 27.74 74.92
CA LYS A 1087 26.53 28.60 76.04
C LYS A 1087 27.95 28.23 76.47
N SER A 1088 28.87 29.18 76.48
CA SER A 1088 30.27 28.99 76.88
C SER A 1088 30.82 30.26 77.55
N GLY A 1089 31.47 30.11 78.71
CA GLY A 1089 32.11 31.22 79.44
C GLY A 1089 31.18 32.33 79.98
N GLY A 1090 29.86 32.19 79.82
CA GLY A 1090 28.86 33.21 80.14
C GLY A 1090 28.17 33.80 78.91
N ALA A 1091 28.83 33.76 77.75
CA ALA A 1091 28.29 34.11 76.45
C ALA A 1091 27.65 32.90 75.74
N TYR A 1092 27.02 33.16 74.60
CA TYR A 1092 26.40 32.17 73.71
C TYR A 1092 26.98 32.34 72.31
N ALA A 1093 27.46 31.26 71.70
CA ALA A 1093 28.09 31.28 70.38
C ALA A 1093 27.37 30.36 69.39
N THR A 1094 27.35 30.75 68.13
CA THR A 1094 26.74 30.01 67.01
C THR A 1094 27.35 30.41 65.66
N SER A 1095 26.85 29.86 64.57
CA SER A 1095 27.17 30.31 63.20
C SER A 1095 25.98 30.20 62.25
N PHE A 1096 25.95 31.07 61.26
CA PHE A 1096 25.08 30.99 60.09
C PHE A 1096 25.89 31.17 58.81
N THR A 1097 25.30 30.89 57.65
CA THR A 1097 25.86 31.23 56.33
C THR A 1097 24.95 32.24 55.64
N TRP A 1098 25.55 33.26 55.04
CA TRP A 1098 24.87 34.23 54.17
C TRP A 1098 25.33 34.02 52.74
N ARG A 1099 24.40 33.98 51.79
CA ARG A 1099 24.67 33.77 50.35
C ARG A 1099 23.74 34.59 49.46
N SER A 1100 24.16 34.79 48.21
CA SER A 1100 23.40 35.52 47.19
C SER A 1100 23.63 34.93 45.81
N SER A 1101 22.55 34.69 45.05
CA SER A 1101 22.65 34.20 43.68
C SER A 1101 23.32 35.21 42.72
N LYS A 1102 23.23 36.51 43.01
CA LYS A 1102 23.81 37.61 42.19
C LYS A 1102 24.99 38.35 42.83
N GLY A 1103 25.28 38.08 44.11
CA GLY A 1103 26.29 38.76 44.92
C GLY A 1103 25.67 39.85 45.81
N VAL A 1104 26.50 40.66 46.48
CA VAL A 1104 26.03 41.76 47.33
C VAL A 1104 26.85 43.02 47.05
N GLY A 1105 26.19 44.08 46.56
CA GLY A 1105 26.78 45.41 46.35
C GLY A 1105 27.79 45.47 45.18
N LYS A 1106 27.42 44.96 44.00
CA LYS A 1106 28.28 44.90 42.80
C LYS A 1106 27.87 45.91 41.72
N GLN A 1107 26.63 46.41 41.71
CA GLN A 1107 26.09 47.32 40.69
C GLN A 1107 25.87 48.75 41.23
N ASN A 1108 26.80 49.67 40.94
CA ASN A 1108 26.57 51.12 41.12
C ASN A 1108 25.57 51.61 40.06
N VAL A 1109 24.45 52.24 40.46
CA VAL A 1109 23.49 52.77 39.47
C VAL A 1109 23.14 54.25 39.67
N THR A 1110 23.08 54.77 40.91
CA THR A 1110 22.70 56.20 41.11
C THR A 1110 23.47 56.90 42.24
N THR A 1111 24.05 58.07 41.91
CA THR A 1111 24.49 59.09 42.88
C THR A 1111 23.31 59.96 43.30
N SER A 1112 23.07 60.11 44.60
CA SER A 1112 22.14 61.12 45.13
C SER A 1112 22.77 61.85 46.31
N GLY A 1113 23.09 63.14 46.12
CA GLY A 1113 23.94 63.88 47.04
C GLY A 1113 25.34 63.27 47.16
N SER A 1114 25.84 63.10 48.38
CA SER A 1114 27.19 62.57 48.67
C SER A 1114 27.27 61.04 48.77
N TYR A 1115 26.21 60.31 48.40
CA TYR A 1115 26.11 58.86 48.58
C TYR A 1115 25.79 58.12 47.26
N ASN A 1116 26.33 56.90 47.15
CA ASN A 1116 26.06 55.98 46.04
C ASN A 1116 25.07 54.90 46.50
N TYR A 1117 24.07 54.61 45.66
CA TYR A 1117 23.10 53.53 45.88
C TYR A 1117 23.31 52.39 44.88
N TYR A 1118 23.12 51.16 45.37
CA TYR A 1118 23.34 49.92 44.63
C TYR A 1118 22.01 49.20 44.37
N GLU A 1119 21.68 48.90 43.11
CA GLU A 1119 20.44 48.17 42.77
C GLU A 1119 20.47 46.68 43.21
N ASP A 1120 21.63 46.16 43.58
CA ASP A 1120 21.84 44.81 44.12
C ASP A 1120 22.27 44.82 45.61
N GLY A 1121 21.94 45.89 46.34
CA GLY A 1121 22.25 46.03 47.76
C GLY A 1121 21.31 45.23 48.65
N ALA A 1122 21.82 44.20 49.34
CA ALA A 1122 21.13 43.50 50.42
C ALA A 1122 21.93 43.59 51.74
N TYR A 1123 21.23 43.61 52.86
CA TYR A 1123 21.80 43.69 54.21
C TYR A 1123 21.09 42.74 55.18
N LEU A 1124 21.75 42.40 56.28
CA LEU A 1124 21.13 41.65 57.37
C LEU A 1124 20.50 42.62 58.38
N ARG A 1125 19.21 42.44 58.68
CA ARG A 1125 18.51 43.09 59.80
C ARG A 1125 18.47 42.10 60.97
N PHE A 1126 18.69 42.61 62.17
CA PHE A 1126 18.69 41.87 63.43
C PHE A 1126 17.64 42.48 64.36
N GLN A 1127 16.84 41.64 65.01
CA GLN A 1127 15.83 42.05 65.99
C GLN A 1127 15.92 41.12 67.21
N ILE A 1128 15.85 41.66 68.43
CA ILE A 1128 15.88 40.86 69.65
C ILE A 1128 14.62 41.08 70.50
N GLY A 1129 14.14 40.04 71.15
CA GLY A 1129 12.91 40.10 71.93
C GLY A 1129 12.78 38.99 72.97
N LYS A 1130 11.78 39.12 73.86
CA LYS A 1130 11.45 38.13 74.88
C LYS A 1130 10.42 37.17 74.30
N VAL A 1131 10.61 35.86 74.52
CA VAL A 1131 9.60 34.86 74.16
C VAL A 1131 8.57 34.79 75.28
N GLU A 1132 7.32 35.12 74.97
CA GLU A 1132 6.21 35.04 75.92
C GLU A 1132 5.57 33.63 75.91
N THR A 1133 4.66 33.36 76.87
CA THR A 1133 4.12 32.01 77.11
C THR A 1133 3.23 31.46 75.99
N ASP A 1134 2.81 32.29 75.03
CA ASP A 1134 2.08 31.90 73.82
C ASP A 1134 3.00 31.69 72.60
N GLY A 1135 4.32 31.87 72.77
CA GLY A 1135 5.33 31.78 71.70
C GLY A 1135 5.54 33.07 70.91
N SER A 1136 4.79 34.14 71.21
CA SER A 1136 5.01 35.47 70.63
C SER A 1136 6.31 36.11 71.12
N VAL A 1137 6.78 37.15 70.42
CA VAL A 1137 8.06 37.81 70.69
C VAL A 1137 7.84 39.28 71.00
N THR A 1138 8.02 39.66 72.27
CA THR A 1138 8.02 41.07 72.69
C THR A 1138 9.37 41.69 72.30
N VAL A 1139 9.40 42.49 71.24
CA VAL A 1139 10.60 43.20 70.77
C VAL A 1139 11.13 44.14 71.86
N MET A 1140 12.45 44.15 72.05
CA MET A 1140 13.14 44.98 73.05
C MET A 1140 14.38 45.63 72.44
N LYS A 1141 14.93 46.64 73.12
CA LYS A 1141 16.20 47.25 72.72
C LYS A 1141 17.35 46.28 72.97
N PHE A 1142 18.33 46.29 72.06
CA PHE A 1142 19.53 45.46 72.24
C PHE A 1142 20.31 45.81 73.52
N SER A 1143 20.38 47.09 73.89
CA SER A 1143 21.03 47.54 75.14
C SER A 1143 20.26 47.19 76.41
N ASP A 1144 19.01 46.70 76.34
CA ASP A 1144 18.29 46.14 77.50
C ASP A 1144 18.56 44.64 77.70
N VAL A 1145 19.00 43.92 76.65
CA VAL A 1145 19.15 42.46 76.64
C VAL A 1145 20.60 42.00 76.67
N LEU A 1146 21.50 42.72 75.99
CA LEU A 1146 22.92 42.38 75.89
C LEU A 1146 23.77 43.38 76.69
N GLU A 1147 25.02 43.00 76.98
CA GLU A 1147 25.97 43.91 77.63
C GLU A 1147 26.21 45.18 76.81
N THR A 1148 26.45 46.28 77.51
CA THR A 1148 26.69 47.60 76.91
C THR A 1148 28.17 47.96 76.89
N GLY A 1149 28.57 48.74 75.89
CA GLY A 1149 29.92 49.30 75.79
C GLY A 1149 30.25 50.33 76.88
N SER A 1150 31.40 51.00 76.75
CA SER A 1150 31.83 52.03 77.70
C SER A 1150 30.80 53.16 77.84
N ALA A 1151 30.61 53.62 79.08
CA ALA A 1151 29.37 54.22 79.59
C ALA A 1151 28.94 55.63 79.08
N GLU A 1152 29.31 56.03 77.86
CA GLU A 1152 28.97 57.36 77.31
C GLU A 1152 28.06 57.35 76.05
N ASN A 1153 27.91 56.23 75.32
CA ASN A 1153 27.22 56.20 74.00
C ASN A 1153 26.04 55.21 73.84
N ASP A 1154 25.57 54.53 74.90
CA ASP A 1154 24.40 53.61 74.88
C ASP A 1154 24.49 52.46 73.83
N THR A 1155 25.70 51.90 73.66
CA THR A 1155 26.03 50.94 72.59
C THR A 1155 26.08 49.48 73.01
N VAL A 1156 25.95 48.55 72.06
CA VAL A 1156 25.76 47.10 72.28
C VAL A 1156 27.09 46.33 72.23
N GLY A 1157 27.91 46.46 73.27
CA GLY A 1157 29.18 45.73 73.40
C GLY A 1157 29.04 44.20 73.63
N GLY A 1158 27.82 43.69 73.72
CA GLY A 1158 27.54 42.27 73.93
C GLY A 1158 27.37 41.43 72.65
N MET A 1159 27.52 41.98 71.44
CA MET A 1159 27.27 41.26 70.18
C MET A 1159 28.40 41.42 69.15
N THR A 1160 29.03 40.30 68.78
CA THR A 1160 30.14 40.26 67.81
C THR A 1160 29.87 39.31 66.65
N LEU A 1161 30.34 39.68 65.45
CA LEU A 1161 30.40 38.82 64.27
C LEU A 1161 31.84 38.59 63.83
N GLN A 1162 32.13 37.40 63.30
CA GLN A 1162 33.44 37.05 62.74
C GLN A 1162 33.30 36.21 61.46
N THR A 1163 34.05 36.57 60.42
CA THR A 1163 34.12 35.83 59.15
C THR A 1163 35.56 35.46 58.81
N GLY A 1164 35.85 34.16 58.65
CA GLY A 1164 37.13 33.69 58.16
C GLY A 1164 38.34 34.05 59.04
N THR A 1165 39.48 34.36 58.40
CA THR A 1165 40.81 34.41 59.01
C THR A 1165 41.14 35.69 59.79
N GLY A 1166 40.23 36.16 60.66
CA GLY A 1166 40.60 37.02 61.79
C GLY A 1166 39.97 38.42 61.88
N THR A 1167 39.12 38.84 60.95
CA THR A 1167 38.36 40.10 61.11
C THR A 1167 37.19 39.87 62.08
N VAL A 1168 37.26 40.49 63.27
CA VAL A 1168 36.17 40.56 64.25
C VAL A 1168 35.51 41.93 64.15
N CYS A 1169 34.19 41.95 64.02
CA CYS A 1169 33.38 43.17 64.00
C CYS A 1169 32.52 43.23 65.27
N ASP A 1170 32.70 44.28 66.06
CA ASP A 1170 31.87 44.60 67.22
C ASP A 1170 30.71 45.51 66.76
N MET A 1171 29.47 45.23 67.18
CA MET A 1171 28.28 45.96 66.70
C MET A 1171 28.02 47.26 67.47
N ASP A 1172 29.01 48.16 67.49
CA ASP A 1172 28.94 49.37 68.30
C ASP A 1172 27.96 50.43 67.75
N GLY A 1173 27.00 50.79 68.59
CA GLY A 1173 25.76 51.51 68.25
C GLY A 1173 25.88 52.99 67.87
N SER A 1174 27.06 53.60 67.70
CA SER A 1174 27.17 54.88 66.98
C SER A 1174 28.59 55.30 66.51
N SER A 1175 28.80 55.23 65.20
CA SER A 1175 29.68 56.13 64.43
C SER A 1175 31.21 56.10 64.63
N ARG A 1176 31.84 54.93 64.43
CA ARG A 1176 33.01 54.78 63.53
C ARG A 1176 33.28 53.32 63.14
N GLU A 1177 34.08 53.11 62.11
CA GLU A 1177 34.24 51.81 61.44
C GLU A 1177 35.33 50.91 62.08
N ARG A 1178 35.17 49.58 61.95
CA ARG A 1178 36.00 48.81 61.00
C ARG A 1178 35.21 47.66 60.36
N ALA A 1179 35.21 47.62 59.03
CA ALA A 1179 35.00 46.41 58.25
C ALA A 1179 36.14 46.34 57.23
N ASP A 1180 36.85 45.21 57.15
CA ASP A 1180 37.87 45.01 56.10
C ASP A 1180 37.86 43.56 55.59
N TRP A 1181 37.68 43.44 54.26
CA TRP A 1181 37.85 42.21 53.49
C TRP A 1181 39.12 42.27 52.59
N GLY A 1182 39.97 43.28 52.80
CA GLY A 1182 41.35 43.35 52.30
C GLY A 1182 41.73 44.72 51.72
N LEU A 1183 42.29 45.61 52.55
CA LEU A 1183 43.61 46.27 52.36
C LEU A 1183 43.66 47.65 53.02
N SER A 1184 43.84 47.67 54.35
CA SER A 1184 44.55 48.69 55.16
C SER A 1184 44.56 50.15 54.68
N GLY A 1185 43.85 51.02 55.42
CA GLY A 1185 44.13 52.45 55.49
C GLY A 1185 42.90 53.35 55.42
N TYR A 1186 42.94 54.44 56.20
CA TYR A 1186 41.92 55.51 56.34
C TYR A 1186 40.65 55.16 57.14
N GLU A 1187 40.01 56.21 57.65
CA GLU A 1187 38.77 56.21 58.46
C GLU A 1187 37.79 57.23 57.88
N GLY A 1188 36.49 56.99 58.05
CA GLY A 1188 35.60 58.05 58.53
C GLY A 1188 34.29 58.29 57.79
N TYR A 1189 33.39 57.31 57.72
CA TYR A 1189 32.01 57.53 57.27
C TYR A 1189 30.91 57.24 58.30
N LYS A 1190 29.68 57.67 57.98
CA LYS A 1190 28.48 57.60 58.83
C LYS A 1190 27.28 57.08 58.03
N THR A 1191 26.36 56.44 58.74
CA THR A 1191 25.06 55.97 58.26
C THR A 1191 23.94 56.56 59.13
N ASN A 1192 22.78 56.83 58.54
CA ASN A 1192 21.57 57.24 59.26
C ASN A 1192 20.51 56.15 59.09
N LEU A 1193 20.06 55.55 60.20
CA LEU A 1193 18.97 54.57 60.27
C LEU A 1193 18.09 54.89 61.51
N PRO A 1194 16.92 54.25 61.72
CA PRO A 1194 15.97 54.64 62.75
C PRO A 1194 16.55 54.64 64.18
N ASN A 1195 16.29 55.73 64.92
CA ASN A 1195 16.90 56.04 66.22
C ASN A 1195 16.20 55.37 67.44
N ASP A 1196 15.50 54.25 67.25
CA ASP A 1196 14.65 53.65 68.29
C ASP A 1196 15.39 52.63 69.20
N GLY A 1197 16.40 51.94 68.65
CA GLY A 1197 17.25 50.96 69.34
C GLY A 1197 16.74 49.52 69.31
N ASN A 1198 15.66 49.25 68.57
CA ASN A 1198 15.01 47.93 68.51
C ASN A 1198 15.59 46.99 67.43
N TYR A 1199 16.39 47.55 66.51
CA TYR A 1199 16.98 46.82 65.39
C TYR A 1199 18.47 47.15 65.24
N LEU A 1200 19.26 46.16 64.83
CA LEU A 1200 20.63 46.35 64.33
C LEU A 1200 20.70 45.96 62.85
N PHE A 1201 21.64 46.54 62.11
CA PHE A 1201 21.76 46.38 60.66
C PHE A 1201 23.21 46.15 60.26
N TYR A 1202 23.45 45.18 59.38
CA TYR A 1202 24.79 44.78 58.93
C TYR A 1202 24.83 44.68 57.40
N GLY A 1203 25.42 45.69 56.76
CA GLY A 1203 25.54 45.84 55.31
C GLY A 1203 26.11 47.20 54.90
N LEU A 1204 26.46 47.37 53.63
CA LEU A 1204 27.18 48.54 53.12
C LEU A 1204 26.33 49.82 52.99
N ILE A 1205 26.97 50.95 53.24
CA ILE A 1205 26.71 52.25 52.60
C ILE A 1205 28.06 52.85 52.18
N GLN A 1206 28.15 53.47 50.99
CA GLN A 1206 29.36 54.12 50.50
C GLN A 1206 29.15 55.63 50.31
N ASN A 1207 30.10 56.43 50.78
CA ASN A 1207 30.16 57.87 50.54
C ASN A 1207 31.12 58.16 49.37
N ALA A 1208 30.74 59.07 48.48
CA ALA A 1208 31.41 59.29 47.19
C ALA A 1208 32.72 60.11 47.25
N THR A 1209 33.20 60.53 48.43
CA THR A 1209 34.24 61.57 48.55
C THR A 1209 35.68 61.02 48.73
N VAL A 1210 35.84 59.74 49.08
CA VAL A 1210 37.14 59.04 49.15
C VAL A 1210 37.07 57.78 48.27
N GLY A 1211 38.19 57.42 47.65
CA GLY A 1211 38.25 56.48 46.53
C GLY A 1211 37.59 55.11 46.76
N THR A 1212 36.97 54.59 45.70
CA THR A 1212 36.14 53.38 45.71
C THR A 1212 36.89 52.12 46.18
N LYS A 1213 36.37 51.52 47.26
CA LYS A 1213 36.52 50.11 47.61
C LYS A 1213 35.17 49.55 48.03
N THR A 1214 34.99 48.24 47.88
CA THR A 1214 33.71 47.54 48.06
C THR A 1214 33.87 46.40 49.07
N VAL A 1215 33.05 46.40 50.12
CA VAL A 1215 32.95 45.30 51.10
C VAL A 1215 31.72 44.45 50.76
N GLY A 1216 31.88 43.54 49.80
CA GLY A 1216 30.82 42.67 49.30
C GLY A 1216 31.37 41.33 48.83
N PHE A 1217 30.49 40.42 48.44
CA PHE A 1217 30.85 39.09 47.92
C PHE A 1217 30.19 38.81 46.56
N ALA A 1218 30.78 37.90 45.79
CA ALA A 1218 30.43 37.68 44.39
C ALA A 1218 29.14 36.83 44.22
N SER A 1219 28.65 36.81 42.99
CA SER A 1219 27.57 35.93 42.53
C SER A 1219 27.91 34.48 42.84
N GLY A 1220 27.11 33.82 43.69
CA GLY A 1220 27.33 32.43 44.08
C GLY A 1220 28.37 32.21 45.20
N ASP A 1221 28.96 33.26 45.77
CA ASP A 1221 29.76 33.11 46.99
C ASP A 1221 28.84 32.78 48.19
N GLU A 1222 29.27 31.82 49.02
CA GLU A 1222 28.69 31.57 50.34
C GLU A 1222 29.65 32.03 51.44
N ARG A 1223 29.13 32.68 52.48
CA ARG A 1223 29.92 33.29 53.56
C ARG A 1223 29.44 32.82 54.93
N SER A 1224 30.24 31.97 55.58
CA SER A 1224 30.00 31.57 56.97
C SER A 1224 30.38 32.69 57.95
N VAL A 1225 29.45 33.00 58.85
CA VAL A 1225 29.52 34.04 59.86
C VAL A 1225 29.35 33.40 61.23
N ASN A 1226 30.35 33.53 62.09
CA ASN A 1226 30.26 33.19 63.50
C ASN A 1226 29.64 34.37 64.25
N LEU A 1227 28.76 34.07 65.22
CA LEU A 1227 28.02 35.05 66.02
C LEU A 1227 28.20 34.71 67.50
N THR A 1228 28.54 35.72 68.32
CA THR A 1228 28.56 35.59 69.79
C THR A 1228 27.70 36.65 70.45
N LEU A 1229 26.91 36.24 71.45
CA LEU A 1229 26.01 37.08 72.26
C LEU A 1229 26.36 36.97 73.75
N THR A 1230 26.44 38.11 74.44
CA THR A 1230 26.69 38.21 75.89
C THR A 1230 25.51 38.92 76.54
N PRO A 1231 24.61 38.20 77.26
CA PRO A 1231 23.47 38.81 77.91
C PRO A 1231 23.88 39.77 79.03
N LYS A 1232 23.08 40.82 79.22
CA LYS A 1232 23.33 41.89 80.20
C LYS A 1232 23.35 41.36 81.63
N THR A 1233 24.34 41.76 82.42
CA THR A 1233 24.42 41.41 83.84
C THR A 1233 23.18 41.91 84.58
N GLY A 1234 22.43 40.98 85.17
CA GLY A 1234 21.16 41.28 85.86
C GLY A 1234 19.90 41.25 85.00
N LEU A 1235 19.99 40.78 83.74
CA LEU A 1235 18.82 40.49 82.92
C LEU A 1235 17.88 39.49 83.64
N VAL A 1236 16.57 39.64 83.42
CA VAL A 1236 15.54 38.81 84.02
C VAL A 1236 15.59 37.39 83.44
N ALA A 1237 15.56 36.37 84.29
CA ALA A 1237 15.56 34.97 83.86
C ALA A 1237 14.34 34.65 82.96
N GLY A 1238 14.59 34.02 81.82
CA GLY A 1238 13.57 33.77 80.81
C GLY A 1238 14.17 33.37 79.46
N SER A 1239 13.31 33.11 78.47
CA SER A 1239 13.74 32.83 77.09
C SER A 1239 13.63 34.08 76.21
N TYR A 1240 14.65 34.27 75.39
CA TYR A 1240 14.87 35.41 74.51
C TYR A 1240 15.15 34.89 73.10
N ARG A 1241 14.68 35.60 72.08
CA ARG A 1241 14.86 35.26 70.66
C ARG A 1241 15.61 36.38 69.95
N LEU A 1242 16.68 36.03 69.25
CA LEU A 1242 17.26 36.86 68.20
C LEU A 1242 16.75 36.36 66.85
N ILE A 1243 16.27 37.29 66.02
CA ILE A 1243 15.88 37.06 64.63
C ILE A 1243 16.91 37.76 63.73
N ILE A 1244 17.33 37.09 62.66
CA ILE A 1244 18.24 37.61 61.63
C ILE A 1244 17.58 37.39 60.28
N GLU A 1245 17.48 38.43 59.45
CA GLU A 1245 16.79 38.37 58.15
C GLU A 1245 17.52 39.14 57.05
N THR A 1246 17.38 38.69 55.80
CA THR A 1246 17.89 39.39 54.62
C THR A 1246 16.90 40.44 54.13
N VAL A 1247 17.31 41.69 53.99
CA VAL A 1247 16.48 42.81 53.49
C VAL A 1247 17.16 43.43 52.26
N HIS A 1248 16.37 43.70 51.21
CA HIS A 1248 16.82 44.34 49.99
C HIS A 1248 16.63 45.87 50.05
N GLN A 1249 17.63 46.65 49.64
CA GLN A 1249 17.55 48.11 49.62
C GLN A 1249 16.44 48.58 48.67
N GLY A 1250 15.56 49.47 49.16
CA GLY A 1250 14.42 49.98 48.41
C GLY A 1250 13.13 49.15 48.51
N PHE A 1251 13.18 47.94 49.05
CA PHE A 1251 12.06 46.99 49.08
C PHE A 1251 11.77 46.46 50.50
N GLU A 1252 11.51 47.37 51.45
CA GLU A 1252 11.43 47.06 52.89
C GLU A 1252 10.26 46.13 53.32
N ASN A 1253 9.38 45.72 52.40
CA ASN A 1253 8.29 44.75 52.61
C ASN A 1253 7.96 43.98 51.32
N ASP A 1254 8.96 43.33 50.68
CA ASP A 1254 8.75 42.50 49.49
C ASP A 1254 8.07 41.13 49.76
N GLY A 1255 8.10 40.67 51.02
CA GLY A 1255 7.58 39.36 51.43
C GLY A 1255 8.50 38.18 51.10
N ASN A 1256 9.67 38.41 50.51
CA ASN A 1256 10.65 37.41 50.09
C ASN A 1256 11.88 37.33 51.03
N SER A 1257 11.90 38.12 52.11
CA SER A 1257 12.97 38.11 53.11
C SER A 1257 13.10 36.76 53.83
N ASN A 1258 14.21 36.05 53.58
CA ASN A 1258 14.55 34.86 54.35
C ASN A 1258 15.02 35.27 55.77
N SER A 1259 14.56 34.56 56.79
CA SER A 1259 14.94 34.80 58.19
C SER A 1259 15.25 33.52 58.96
N ILE A 1260 16.16 33.64 59.93
CA ILE A 1260 16.51 32.59 60.88
C ILE A 1260 16.36 33.10 62.32
N ALA A 1261 15.96 32.20 63.22
CA ALA A 1261 15.71 32.51 64.62
C ALA A 1261 16.62 31.69 65.56
N TYR A 1262 17.03 32.35 66.64
CA TYR A 1262 17.98 31.88 67.62
C TYR A 1262 17.43 32.13 69.03
N ASP A 1263 17.01 31.05 69.70
CA ASP A 1263 16.50 31.11 71.07
C ASP A 1263 17.61 30.87 72.09
N PHE A 1264 17.59 31.65 73.17
CA PHE A 1264 18.45 31.43 74.33
C PHE A 1264 17.72 31.70 75.64
N THR A 1265 17.95 30.84 76.63
CA THR A 1265 17.43 31.01 77.99
C THR A 1265 18.54 31.50 78.89
N VAL A 1266 18.29 32.57 79.67
CA VAL A 1266 19.25 33.25 80.55
C VAL A 1266 19.12 32.77 81.98
#